data_AF-A0A8J4UCM2-F1
#
_entry.id   AF-A0A8J4UCM2-F1
#
_cell.length_a   1.000
_cell.length_b   1.000
_cell.length_c   1.000
_cell.angle_alpha   90.00
_cell.angle_beta   90.00
_cell.angle_gamma   90.00
#
_symmetry.space_group_name_H-M   'P 1'
#
loop_
_entity.id
_entity.type
_entity.pdbx_description
1 polymer ?
#
loop_
_entity_poly.entity_id
_entity_poly.type
_entity_poly.pdbx_seq_one_letter_code
_entity_poly.pdbx_strand_id
1 'polypeptide(L)'
;MEDEKPQYPLERKFQQKKGPVEIIRTKLRQQLSCSLPKVKQTLADFFPFVRWLPKYKFKEYVWGDVMSGLIVGVILVPQAIAYCLLAGLEPIYGLYTSFYANIIYFFLGTSRHVSVGIFSLMSLMVGQVVDREVYLAGFDLSEDSKQSSMQTGWNGTEDNQDTAVNLTIGAFSMECGKECYAISIATALTFLAGVYQVLMAVFRLGFVSVYLSAPMLDGFATGASCTILTVQAKYLVGLKIPRHQGYGTVVMTWINIFKNIHKTNFCDMITSAICITVLLAGKELQDRYKDRLKIPLPTELVVVALATVVSHYADLNSQYNSSISGAIPTGFIPPKVPDFELVPRVAADAIPLAIISFAFTVSLSEMFAKKHGYTVRPNQEMIAIGFCNIIPSFFHSFTTSAALAKTMVKESTGCRTQVSSVVSAFVVLLVLLFLAPFFYSLQKCVLACIIIVSLKGALRKFRDFPRLWRLSRIDAIVWMVTMFSSALISVEIGLMVGVVFSMICVLVQTQRPKASLLGQIEDTNHYEDMDDYDHLVIIPKVKIFRFQAPLYYANKDFFLKSLFKAVELEPFLEKNRRRKLEKKAKARTAKQTDNENGDGNATGLLLEALASSLVTGINHAMARLVDIWDSIGIMEDQRIERMQTVKKHIEDLLKDMITEEESLRHRIKTSIITTQKQLEKLCLELSMEPYKLEEDLTVLQMEKNLRCRLDTLLKEKNDRLKELSDLMQQDEELCVTLCATPYYIPTGSLPSLTQMQELREHIKQLSEEKENRVKVFSGLRENIRNLMDEMGHEPETSLERESVCPDADIFLLTHENIKALKLLLSQLEMKKDSMISSRDKLKDRATSLWNRLSCPDEGAEEFKQEPLNTLCDDIRRWQGVVDRLELLQRTKLEEVIDKVRQELVVFWDKCMFGPEQREPFNIHFCDANYTEELLSLHDCELLKVKEFYEKARPLLENIEKWERNWALFQDFERKAADPNRFSNRGGALLKESKDRAKVQKLLPKLEEDLKCRVETWEKDQGSQFLMRGERVMEYISKQWEEHRSQKDKEKNDRISKKADSTQFKTPSKRPHGAANSSVTPSKIRKTPNQPSLRSTTLSSTSSSVSSTFLCVPGKPPLSAKQRVKTFETSSATRTPLQEFNSDNKLTSITYSDFT
;
A
#
# COMPACT_ATOMS: atom_id res chain seq x y z
N MET A 1 9.71 -77.14 40.71
CA MET A 1 8.79 -76.16 41.32
C MET A 1 9.56 -74.86 41.54
N GLU A 2 9.89 -74.06 40.54
CA GLU A 2 9.20 -73.81 39.26
C GLU A 2 7.74 -73.39 39.44
N ASP A 3 7.45 -72.16 39.07
CA ASP A 3 6.32 -71.86 38.19
C ASP A 3 6.77 -70.69 37.30
N GLU A 4 7.32 -71.02 36.12
CA GLU A 4 7.78 -70.01 35.16
C GLU A 4 6.57 -69.26 34.59
N LYS A 5 6.45 -67.97 34.89
CA LYS A 5 5.54 -67.11 34.12
C LYS A 5 6.16 -66.85 32.75
N PRO A 6 5.49 -67.20 31.64
CA PRO A 6 6.06 -67.07 30.30
C PRO A 6 6.34 -65.60 29.98
N GLN A 7 7.61 -65.29 29.76
CA GLN A 7 8.07 -63.96 29.38
C GLN A 7 7.72 -63.72 27.91
N TYR A 8 6.53 -63.18 27.64
CA TYR A 8 6.04 -62.91 26.29
C TYR A 8 7.10 -62.19 25.44
N PRO A 9 7.56 -62.78 24.31
CA PRO A 9 8.42 -62.07 23.39
C PRO A 9 7.63 -60.91 22.79
N LEU A 10 8.17 -59.69 22.88
CA LEU A 10 7.57 -58.49 22.30
C LEU A 10 7.69 -58.51 20.77
N GLU A 11 6.83 -59.32 20.13
CA GLU A 11 6.84 -59.53 18.69
C GLU A 11 6.49 -58.22 17.96
N ARG A 12 7.50 -57.68 17.27
CA ARG A 12 7.44 -56.37 16.64
C ARG A 12 6.60 -56.42 15.37
N LYS A 13 5.29 -56.16 15.49
CA LYS A 13 4.37 -56.04 14.33
C LYS A 13 4.94 -55.13 13.25
N PHE A 14 5.47 -55.73 12.19
CA PHE A 14 6.02 -55.03 11.04
C PHE A 14 4.89 -54.42 10.21
N GLN A 15 4.54 -53.17 10.51
CA GLN A 15 3.79 -52.36 9.53
C GLN A 15 4.70 -52.15 8.31
N GLN A 16 4.35 -52.79 7.18
CA GLN A 16 5.00 -52.52 5.90
C GLN A 16 4.86 -51.03 5.57
N LYS A 17 5.98 -50.31 5.56
CA LYS A 17 6.03 -48.95 5.04
C LYS A 17 5.79 -49.01 3.53
N LYS A 18 4.58 -48.66 3.11
CA LYS A 18 4.22 -48.48 1.70
C LYS A 18 5.23 -47.58 1.01
N GLY A 19 5.60 -47.92 -0.23
CA GLY A 19 6.61 -47.17 -0.97
C GLY A 19 6.22 -45.70 -1.14
N PRO A 20 7.17 -44.75 -1.22
CA PRO A 20 6.85 -43.33 -1.39
C PRO A 20 5.98 -43.10 -2.64
N VAL A 21 6.22 -43.84 -3.73
CA VAL A 21 5.41 -43.82 -4.95
C VAL A 21 3.97 -44.28 -4.70
N GLU A 22 3.74 -45.32 -3.88
CA GLU A 22 2.39 -45.76 -3.47
C GLU A 22 1.68 -44.70 -2.65
N ILE A 23 2.37 -44.09 -1.68
CA ILE A 23 1.83 -43.02 -0.82
C ILE A 23 1.47 -41.78 -1.66
N ILE A 24 2.31 -41.43 -2.64
CA ILE A 24 2.03 -40.33 -3.58
C ILE A 24 0.85 -40.68 -4.50
N ARG A 25 0.83 -41.88 -5.08
CA ARG A 25 -0.24 -42.33 -6.01
C ARG A 25 -1.60 -42.45 -5.32
N THR A 26 -1.63 -42.89 -4.06
CA THR A 26 -2.85 -42.92 -3.23
C THR A 26 -3.29 -41.51 -2.82
N LYS A 27 -2.37 -40.62 -2.41
CA LYS A 27 -2.68 -39.20 -2.16
C LYS A 27 -3.24 -38.49 -3.40
N LEU A 28 -2.66 -38.69 -4.59
CA LEU A 28 -3.20 -38.15 -5.84
C LEU A 28 -4.61 -38.68 -6.12
N ARG A 29 -4.85 -40.00 -6.05
CA ARG A 29 -6.20 -40.57 -6.20
C ARG A 29 -7.20 -40.05 -5.16
N GLN A 30 -6.76 -39.78 -3.93
CA GLN A 30 -7.61 -39.20 -2.89
C GLN A 30 -7.88 -37.70 -3.07
N GLN A 31 -6.99 -36.94 -3.73
CA GLN A 31 -7.22 -35.53 -4.08
C GLN A 31 -8.06 -35.38 -5.36
N LEU A 32 -7.83 -36.20 -6.37
CA LEU A 32 -8.56 -36.17 -7.65
C LEU A 32 -9.99 -36.79 -7.56
N SER A 33 -10.32 -37.49 -6.48
CA SER A 33 -11.69 -37.98 -6.24
C SER A 33 -12.58 -36.89 -5.64
N CYS A 34 -13.06 -35.99 -6.50
CA CYS A 34 -13.99 -34.90 -6.16
C CYS A 34 -15.40 -35.41 -5.81
N SER A 35 -15.57 -35.97 -4.60
CA SER A 35 -16.90 -36.26 -4.07
C SER A 35 -17.56 -34.97 -3.54
N LEU A 36 -18.87 -34.82 -3.79
CA LEU A 36 -19.69 -33.69 -3.34
C LEU A 36 -19.46 -33.27 -1.87
N PRO A 37 -19.39 -34.20 -0.87
CA PRO A 37 -19.09 -33.83 0.51
C PRO A 37 -17.69 -33.22 0.72
N LYS A 38 -16.66 -33.64 -0.04
CA LYS A 38 -15.33 -32.99 0.03
C LYS A 38 -15.41 -31.54 -0.44
N VAL A 39 -16.06 -31.28 -1.58
CA VAL A 39 -16.21 -29.92 -2.12
C VAL A 39 -16.94 -29.02 -1.11
N LYS A 40 -18.04 -29.52 -0.52
CA LYS A 40 -18.77 -28.83 0.55
C LYS A 40 -17.89 -28.58 1.79
N GLN A 41 -17.05 -29.54 2.17
CA GLN A 41 -16.12 -29.40 3.29
C GLN A 41 -15.04 -28.34 3.00
N THR A 42 -14.43 -28.36 1.81
CA THR A 42 -13.42 -27.39 1.37
C THR A 42 -13.99 -25.96 1.31
N LEU A 43 -15.20 -25.78 0.77
CA LEU A 43 -15.89 -24.47 0.81
C LEU A 43 -16.13 -24.00 2.27
N ALA A 44 -16.51 -24.89 3.17
CA ALA A 44 -16.67 -24.58 4.59
C ALA A 44 -15.35 -24.46 5.37
N ASP A 45 -14.21 -24.87 4.80
CA ASP A 45 -12.86 -24.60 5.32
C ASP A 45 -12.35 -23.22 4.84
N PHE A 46 -12.66 -22.84 3.59
CA PHE A 46 -12.30 -21.55 2.98
C PHE A 46 -13.15 -20.38 3.47
N PHE A 47 -14.42 -20.62 3.84
CA PHE A 47 -15.34 -19.66 4.44
C PHE A 47 -15.71 -20.06 5.88
N PRO A 48 -14.86 -19.77 6.90
CA PRO A 48 -15.11 -20.18 8.29
C PRO A 48 -16.42 -19.66 8.88
N PHE A 49 -16.96 -18.54 8.39
CA PHE A 49 -18.21 -17.94 8.87
C PHE A 49 -19.41 -18.91 8.79
N VAL A 50 -19.45 -19.75 7.74
CA VAL A 50 -20.50 -20.77 7.51
C VAL A 50 -20.58 -21.79 8.67
N ARG A 51 -19.48 -21.99 9.43
CA ARG A 51 -19.43 -22.95 10.54
C ARG A 51 -19.82 -22.37 11.89
N TRP A 52 -19.64 -21.07 12.12
CA TRP A 52 -19.90 -20.43 13.40
C TRP A 52 -21.16 -19.55 13.42
N LEU A 53 -21.54 -18.95 12.28
CA LEU A 53 -22.73 -18.09 12.20
C LEU A 53 -24.04 -18.85 12.50
N PRO A 54 -24.26 -20.12 12.04
CA PRO A 54 -25.43 -20.90 12.45
C PRO A 54 -25.43 -21.32 13.92
N LYS A 55 -24.30 -21.15 14.64
CA LYS A 55 -24.14 -21.43 16.07
C LYS A 55 -24.16 -20.15 16.91
N TYR A 56 -24.59 -19.02 16.33
CA TYR A 56 -24.58 -17.72 16.99
C TYR A 56 -25.68 -17.61 18.07
N LYS A 57 -25.26 -17.49 19.33
CA LYS A 57 -26.19 -17.29 20.45
C LYS A 57 -26.59 -15.81 20.56
N PHE A 58 -27.58 -15.38 19.77
CA PHE A 58 -28.08 -14.00 19.77
C PHE A 58 -28.28 -13.40 21.17
N LYS A 59 -28.96 -14.10 22.10
CA LYS A 59 -29.23 -13.59 23.45
C LYS A 59 -27.98 -13.37 24.33
N GLU A 60 -26.90 -14.13 24.10
CA GLU A 60 -25.67 -14.05 24.90
C GLU A 60 -24.62 -13.13 24.27
N TYR A 61 -24.49 -13.13 22.94
CA TYR A 61 -23.32 -12.55 22.26
C TYR A 61 -23.59 -11.18 21.62
N VAL A 62 -24.85 -10.85 21.26
CA VAL A 62 -25.14 -9.65 20.47
C VAL A 62 -24.73 -8.35 21.18
N TRP A 63 -24.96 -8.24 22.49
CA TRP A 63 -24.60 -7.05 23.26
C TRP A 63 -23.09 -6.85 23.37
N GLY A 64 -22.34 -7.94 23.59
CA GLY A 64 -20.87 -7.90 23.61
C GLY A 64 -20.30 -7.55 22.25
N ASP A 65 -20.74 -8.23 21.18
CA ASP A 65 -20.25 -7.99 19.83
C ASP A 65 -20.62 -6.58 19.31
N VAL A 66 -21.83 -6.08 19.57
CA VAL A 66 -22.26 -4.73 19.15
C VAL A 66 -21.52 -3.63 19.92
N MET A 67 -21.47 -3.69 21.26
CA MET A 67 -20.76 -2.68 22.05
C MET A 67 -19.27 -2.67 21.72
N SER A 68 -18.68 -3.85 21.55
CA SER A 68 -17.31 -4.02 21.07
C SER A 68 -17.11 -3.36 19.70
N GLY A 69 -17.96 -3.69 18.73
CA GLY A 69 -17.85 -3.18 17.37
C GLY A 69 -18.02 -1.67 17.26
N LEU A 70 -18.94 -1.08 18.04
CA LEU A 70 -19.13 0.36 18.14
C LEU A 70 -17.86 1.05 18.66
N ILE A 71 -17.31 0.57 19.77
CA ILE A 71 -16.14 1.19 20.42
C ILE A 71 -14.88 1.02 19.56
N VAL A 72 -14.69 -0.17 18.95
CA VAL A 72 -13.58 -0.42 18.02
C VAL A 72 -13.73 0.43 16.76
N GLY A 73 -14.93 0.61 16.21
CA GLY A 73 -15.18 1.49 15.07
C GLY A 73 -14.90 2.97 15.38
N VAL A 74 -15.32 3.44 16.56
CA VAL A 74 -15.04 4.79 17.06
C VAL A 74 -13.55 5.05 17.23
N ILE A 75 -12.79 4.08 17.76
CA ILE A 75 -11.33 4.18 17.92
C ILE A 75 -10.60 4.07 16.56
N LEU A 76 -11.14 3.27 15.64
CA LEU A 76 -10.57 3.01 14.32
C LEU A 76 -10.54 4.25 13.44
N VAL A 77 -11.52 5.16 13.54
CA VAL A 77 -11.64 6.35 12.68
C VAL A 77 -10.44 7.32 12.81
N PRO A 78 -10.12 7.91 13.98
CA PRO A 78 -8.98 8.82 14.08
C PRO A 78 -7.64 8.10 13.90
N GLN A 79 -7.55 6.82 14.30
CA GLN A 79 -6.36 6.00 14.04
C GLN A 79 -6.14 5.77 12.55
N ALA A 80 -7.18 5.51 11.76
CA ALA A 80 -7.10 5.33 10.32
C ALA A 80 -6.60 6.60 9.61
N ILE A 81 -7.13 7.77 9.99
CA ILE A 81 -6.69 9.08 9.51
C ILE A 81 -5.20 9.31 9.85
N ALA A 82 -4.83 9.13 11.13
CA ALA A 82 -3.46 9.32 11.61
C ALA A 82 -2.45 8.40 10.90
N TYR A 83 -2.83 7.14 10.70
CA TYR A 83 -2.00 6.13 10.05
C TYR A 83 -1.93 6.31 8.52
N CYS A 84 -2.91 6.97 7.88
CA CYS A 84 -2.83 7.27 6.45
C CYS A 84 -1.83 8.42 6.18
N LEU A 85 -1.83 9.46 7.02
CA LEU A 85 -0.79 10.50 6.99
C LEU A 85 0.62 9.95 7.27
N LEU A 86 0.74 8.89 8.10
CA LEU A 86 2.00 8.16 8.28
C LEU A 86 2.45 7.42 7.01
N ALA A 87 1.52 6.99 6.16
CA ALA A 87 1.80 6.39 4.85
C ALA A 87 2.06 7.43 3.73
N GLY A 88 1.97 8.74 4.02
CA GLY A 88 2.11 9.78 2.99
C GLY A 88 0.90 9.93 2.06
N LEU A 89 -0.27 9.44 2.49
CA LEU A 89 -1.51 9.38 1.72
C LEU A 89 -2.61 10.25 2.34
N GLU A 90 -3.59 10.67 1.55
CA GLU A 90 -4.75 11.42 2.04
C GLU A 90 -5.56 10.64 3.11
N PRO A 91 -6.13 11.31 4.12
CA PRO A 91 -6.96 10.69 5.17
C PRO A 91 -8.02 9.68 4.72
N ILE A 92 -8.62 9.87 3.53
CA ILE A 92 -9.77 9.08 3.06
C ILE A 92 -9.41 7.62 2.74
N TYR A 93 -8.23 7.36 2.17
CA TYR A 93 -7.74 6.00 1.92
C TYR A 93 -7.56 5.21 3.22
N GLY A 94 -7.37 5.94 4.32
CA GLY A 94 -7.41 5.42 5.69
C GLY A 94 -8.74 4.74 6.03
N LEU A 95 -9.84 5.41 5.70
CA LEU A 95 -11.20 4.97 6.00
C LEU A 95 -11.63 3.80 5.08
N TYR A 96 -11.33 3.85 3.77
CA TYR A 96 -11.59 2.72 2.85
C TYR A 96 -10.91 1.44 3.31
N THR A 97 -9.60 1.51 3.54
CA THR A 97 -8.79 0.36 3.99
C THR A 97 -9.35 -0.26 5.28
N SER A 98 -9.81 0.59 6.19
CA SER A 98 -10.40 0.18 7.47
C SER A 98 -11.82 -0.39 7.35
N PHE A 99 -12.60 0.07 6.37
CA PHE A 99 -13.94 -0.44 6.05
C PHE A 99 -13.86 -1.83 5.41
N TYR A 100 -13.18 -1.97 4.28
CA TYR A 100 -13.16 -3.22 3.51
C TYR A 100 -12.50 -4.38 4.28
N ALA A 101 -11.40 -4.13 4.99
CA ALA A 101 -10.68 -5.17 5.72
C ALA A 101 -11.52 -5.85 6.81
N ASN A 102 -12.34 -5.08 7.54
CA ASN A 102 -13.24 -5.63 8.56
C ASN A 102 -14.34 -6.52 7.95
N ILE A 103 -14.83 -6.17 6.75
CA ILE A 103 -15.85 -6.95 6.03
C ILE A 103 -15.25 -8.26 5.47
N ILE A 104 -14.09 -8.19 4.80
CA ILE A 104 -13.45 -9.36 4.19
C ILE A 104 -12.99 -10.36 5.28
N TYR A 105 -12.42 -9.85 6.37
CA TYR A 105 -11.96 -10.70 7.48
C TYR A 105 -13.11 -11.40 8.23
N PHE A 106 -14.32 -10.81 8.26
CA PHE A 106 -15.50 -11.46 8.81
C PHE A 106 -15.87 -12.77 8.06
N PHE A 107 -15.68 -12.79 6.73
CA PHE A 107 -15.99 -13.98 5.92
C PHE A 107 -14.87 -15.04 5.95
N LEU A 108 -13.60 -14.62 5.90
CA LEU A 108 -12.46 -15.50 5.67
C LEU A 108 -11.64 -15.88 6.92
N GLY A 109 -11.68 -15.06 7.97
CA GLY A 109 -10.86 -15.25 9.18
C GLY A 109 -11.32 -16.42 10.06
N THR A 110 -10.36 -17.11 10.71
CA THR A 110 -10.64 -18.18 11.68
C THR A 110 -10.66 -17.67 13.12
N SER A 111 -9.89 -16.62 13.41
CA SER A 111 -9.88 -15.97 14.73
C SER A 111 -11.19 -15.25 15.03
N ARG A 112 -11.67 -15.29 16.28
CA ARG A 112 -12.94 -14.66 16.69
C ARG A 112 -12.80 -13.23 17.19
N HIS A 113 -11.68 -12.93 17.86
CA HIS A 113 -11.48 -11.66 18.57
C HIS A 113 -10.61 -10.67 17.81
N VAL A 114 -9.78 -11.13 16.85
CA VAL A 114 -8.87 -10.26 16.08
C VAL A 114 -9.63 -9.22 15.28
N SER A 115 -9.10 -7.99 15.25
CA SER A 115 -9.51 -6.90 14.37
C SER A 115 -8.38 -6.61 13.36
N VAL A 116 -8.72 -6.70 12.07
CA VAL A 116 -7.84 -6.41 10.94
C VAL A 116 -8.20 -5.04 10.36
N GLY A 117 -7.21 -4.35 9.80
CA GLY A 117 -7.35 -3.08 9.11
C GLY A 117 -5.99 -2.39 9.05
N ILE A 118 -5.95 -1.06 9.11
CA ILE A 118 -4.67 -0.36 9.17
C ILE A 118 -3.95 -0.63 10.49
N PHE A 119 -2.62 -0.72 10.41
CA PHE A 119 -1.70 -0.81 11.54
C PHE A 119 -0.50 0.12 11.28
N SER A 120 -0.03 0.80 12.33
CA SER A 120 1.01 1.84 12.26
C SER A 120 2.29 1.43 11.52
N LEU A 121 2.71 0.18 11.67
CA LEU A 121 3.89 -0.35 10.99
C LEU A 121 3.67 -0.53 9.49
N MET A 122 2.52 -1.09 9.09
CA MET A 122 2.19 -1.27 7.66
C MET A 122 2.17 0.09 6.96
N SER A 123 1.59 1.10 7.60
CA SER A 123 1.59 2.48 7.13
C SER A 123 2.99 3.06 6.99
N LEU A 124 3.87 2.84 7.97
CA LEU A 124 5.25 3.34 7.90
C LEU A 124 6.01 2.70 6.73
N MET A 125 5.89 1.38 6.54
CA MET A 125 6.55 0.67 5.42
C MET A 125 6.00 1.11 4.06
N VAL A 126 4.67 1.17 3.90
CA VAL A 126 4.04 1.70 2.66
C VAL A 126 4.52 3.13 2.42
N GLY A 127 4.56 3.97 3.46
CA GLY A 127 5.05 5.34 3.35
C GLY A 127 6.52 5.46 2.97
N GLN A 128 7.38 4.52 3.38
CA GLN A 128 8.79 4.52 2.96
C GLN A 128 8.96 4.17 1.48
N VAL A 129 8.12 3.29 0.92
CA VAL A 129 8.10 2.98 -0.52
C VAL A 129 7.45 4.11 -1.32
N VAL A 130 6.33 4.66 -0.84
CA VAL A 130 5.64 5.80 -1.48
C VAL A 130 6.55 7.04 -1.51
N ASP A 131 7.14 7.44 -0.37
CA ASP A 131 8.07 8.57 -0.33
C ASP A 131 9.30 8.34 -1.25
N ARG A 132 9.70 7.08 -1.52
CA ARG A 132 10.80 6.74 -2.45
C ARG A 132 10.38 6.89 -3.91
N GLU A 133 9.31 6.20 -4.32
CA GLU A 133 8.87 6.20 -5.72
C GLU A 133 8.30 7.55 -6.17
N VAL A 134 7.72 8.34 -5.26
CA VAL A 134 7.29 9.72 -5.49
C VAL A 134 8.49 10.65 -5.71
N TYR A 135 9.56 10.49 -4.93
CA TYR A 135 10.80 11.24 -5.12
C TYR A 135 11.53 10.86 -6.42
N LEU A 136 11.58 9.56 -6.76
CA LEU A 136 12.14 9.07 -8.03
C LEU A 136 11.33 9.52 -9.26
N ALA A 137 10.07 9.92 -9.08
CA ALA A 137 9.24 10.54 -10.13
C ALA A 137 9.36 12.08 -10.18
N GLY A 138 10.30 12.68 -9.44
CA GLY A 138 10.60 14.11 -9.50
C GLY A 138 9.71 15.03 -8.64
N PHE A 139 8.75 14.49 -7.89
CA PHE A 139 7.93 15.30 -6.98
C PHE A 139 8.67 15.65 -5.69
N ASP A 140 8.71 16.94 -5.32
CA ASP A 140 9.26 17.34 -4.03
C ASP A 140 8.43 16.79 -2.85
N LEU A 141 9.12 16.28 -1.84
CA LEU A 141 8.56 15.79 -0.58
C LEU A 141 8.29 16.91 0.44
N SER A 142 8.80 18.12 0.24
CA SER A 142 8.65 19.23 1.20
C SER A 142 7.29 19.95 1.13
N GLU A 143 6.65 19.97 -0.03
CA GLU A 143 5.31 20.55 -0.20
C GLU A 143 4.19 19.65 0.38
N ASP A 144 3.72 20.02 1.58
CA ASP A 144 2.32 19.83 2.00
C ASP A 144 1.44 20.68 1.05
N SER A 145 0.54 20.07 0.30
CA SER A 145 -0.22 20.69 -0.79
C SER A 145 -1.02 21.94 -0.36
N LYS A 146 -0.70 23.09 -0.96
CA LYS A 146 -1.61 24.26 -0.96
C LYS A 146 -2.76 23.96 -1.90
N GLN A 147 -3.90 23.57 -1.34
CA GLN A 147 -5.14 23.36 -2.09
C GLN A 147 -5.48 24.64 -2.89
N SER A 148 -5.55 24.53 -4.22
CA SER A 148 -5.68 25.66 -5.14
C SER A 148 -7.07 26.30 -5.06
N SER A 149 -7.22 27.28 -4.16
CA SER A 149 -8.37 28.18 -4.15
C SER A 149 -8.42 28.96 -5.46
N MET A 150 -9.38 28.62 -6.34
CA MET A 150 -9.65 29.35 -7.57
C MET A 150 -10.13 30.76 -7.24
N GLN A 151 -9.21 31.71 -7.18
CA GLN A 151 -9.49 33.10 -6.86
C GLN A 151 -8.77 34.05 -7.81
N THR A 152 -9.51 35.04 -8.29
CA THR A 152 -9.13 35.98 -9.35
C THR A 152 -7.89 36.79 -9.03
N GLY A 153 -7.03 36.97 -10.03
CA GLY A 153 -5.65 37.42 -9.85
C GLY A 153 -5.44 38.86 -9.36
N TRP A 154 -4.20 39.09 -8.93
CA TRP A 154 -3.58 40.38 -8.69
C TRP A 154 -2.14 40.33 -9.22
N ASN A 155 -1.70 41.36 -9.93
CA ASN A 155 -0.31 41.50 -10.34
C ASN A 155 0.55 41.97 -9.15
N GLY A 156 1.72 41.38 -8.98
CA GLY A 156 2.73 41.81 -8.00
C GLY A 156 4.12 41.37 -8.45
N THR A 157 5.02 42.34 -8.64
CA THR A 157 6.41 42.13 -9.09
C THR A 157 7.36 42.18 -7.90
N GLU A 158 8.03 41.06 -7.60
CA GLU A 158 9.26 41.03 -6.80
C GLU A 158 10.24 40.05 -7.45
N ASP A 159 11.51 40.45 -7.60
CA ASP A 159 12.54 39.71 -8.34
C ASP A 159 13.38 38.77 -7.45
N ASN A 160 13.89 37.69 -8.08
CA ASN A 160 14.86 36.72 -7.56
C ASN A 160 14.33 35.80 -6.42
N GLN A 161 14.63 34.49 -6.37
CA GLN A 161 15.85 33.84 -6.87
C GLN A 161 15.66 32.33 -7.18
N ASP A 162 16.24 31.89 -8.29
CA ASP A 162 16.70 30.53 -8.69
C ASP A 162 15.84 29.25 -8.52
N THR A 163 15.74 28.52 -9.64
CA THR A 163 15.60 27.05 -9.78
C THR A 163 14.32 26.35 -9.29
N ALA A 164 13.33 26.30 -10.18
CA ALA A 164 12.43 25.14 -10.33
C ALA A 164 12.23 24.86 -11.83
N VAL A 165 12.64 23.67 -12.32
CA VAL A 165 12.51 23.29 -13.73
C VAL A 165 11.17 22.60 -13.95
N ASN A 166 10.21 23.30 -14.55
CA ASN A 166 8.89 22.77 -14.89
C ASN A 166 8.96 21.87 -16.14
N LEU A 167 9.38 20.61 -15.95
CA LEU A 167 9.40 19.62 -17.02
C LEU A 167 7.96 19.18 -17.37
N THR A 168 7.58 19.31 -18.64
CA THR A 168 6.18 19.23 -19.10
C THR A 168 5.93 17.92 -19.86
N ILE A 169 5.54 16.86 -19.14
CA ILE A 169 5.21 15.57 -19.75
C ILE A 169 3.74 15.50 -20.12
N GLY A 170 3.48 15.41 -21.43
CA GLY A 170 2.22 14.96 -22.00
C GLY A 170 2.47 13.86 -23.05
N ALA A 171 1.57 12.91 -23.29
CA ALA A 171 0.27 12.71 -22.64
C ALA A 171 -0.26 11.28 -22.88
N PHE A 172 -0.93 10.71 -21.89
CA PHE A 172 -2.22 10.04 -22.11
C PHE A 172 -3.01 9.96 -20.79
N SER A 173 -4.27 10.41 -20.81
CA SER A 173 -5.22 10.51 -19.68
C SER A 173 -4.79 11.32 -18.43
N MET A 174 -5.50 12.44 -18.22
CA MET A 174 -5.84 13.03 -16.90
C MET A 174 -4.70 13.19 -15.88
N GLU A 175 -4.17 14.42 -15.76
CA GLU A 175 -3.05 14.81 -14.87
C GLU A 175 -3.14 14.23 -13.45
N CYS A 176 -2.43 13.12 -13.24
CA CYS A 176 -2.39 12.39 -11.98
C CYS A 176 -1.31 12.99 -11.07
N GLY A 177 -1.65 14.11 -10.42
CA GLY A 177 -0.74 14.81 -9.49
C GLY A 177 -0.23 13.92 -8.35
N LYS A 178 0.78 14.42 -7.62
CA LYS A 178 1.50 13.76 -6.50
C LYS A 178 0.65 12.78 -5.65
N GLU A 179 -0.53 13.21 -5.21
CA GLU A 179 -1.45 12.43 -4.37
C GLU A 179 -2.07 11.22 -5.11
N CYS A 180 -2.46 11.40 -6.38
CA CYS A 180 -2.96 10.35 -7.28
C CYS A 180 -1.88 9.31 -7.64
N TYR A 181 -0.63 9.76 -7.83
CA TYR A 181 0.50 8.86 -8.08
C TYR A 181 0.88 8.07 -6.81
N ALA A 182 0.92 8.73 -5.64
CA ALA A 182 1.20 8.11 -4.35
C ALA A 182 0.22 6.95 -4.00
N ILE A 183 -1.09 7.14 -4.22
CA ILE A 183 -2.07 6.06 -4.00
C ILE A 183 -1.97 4.95 -5.06
N SER A 184 -1.53 5.25 -6.29
CA SER A 184 -1.29 4.25 -7.33
C SER A 184 -0.09 3.33 -6.97
N ILE A 185 0.99 3.89 -6.42
CA ILE A 185 2.11 3.12 -5.83
C ILE A 185 1.62 2.25 -4.66
N ALA A 186 0.90 2.85 -3.71
CA ALA A 186 0.45 2.15 -2.51
C ALA A 186 -0.49 0.98 -2.83
N THR A 187 -1.42 1.15 -3.79
CA THR A 187 -2.34 0.09 -4.22
C THR A 187 -1.63 -1.04 -4.98
N ALA A 188 -0.66 -0.73 -5.85
CA ALA A 188 0.16 -1.74 -6.54
C ALA A 188 0.99 -2.58 -5.55
N LEU A 189 1.67 -1.93 -4.61
CA LEU A 189 2.42 -2.56 -3.51
C LEU A 189 1.52 -3.47 -2.65
N THR A 190 0.32 -3.00 -2.30
CA THR A 190 -0.67 -3.74 -1.50
C THR A 190 -1.25 -4.94 -2.24
N PHE A 191 -1.60 -4.77 -3.52
CA PHE A 191 -2.07 -5.86 -4.37
C PHE A 191 -1.04 -6.99 -4.41
N LEU A 192 0.22 -6.63 -4.70
CA LEU A 192 1.31 -7.61 -4.82
C LEU A 192 1.63 -8.30 -3.49
N ALA A 193 1.67 -7.56 -2.38
CA ALA A 193 1.85 -8.16 -1.05
C ALA A 193 0.70 -9.15 -0.71
N GLY A 194 -0.53 -8.85 -1.11
CA GLY A 194 -1.67 -9.76 -1.01
C GLY A 194 -1.53 -11.01 -1.91
N VAL A 195 -1.08 -10.83 -3.15
CA VAL A 195 -0.78 -11.95 -4.08
C VAL A 195 0.31 -12.86 -3.52
N TYR A 196 1.40 -12.30 -2.97
CA TYR A 196 2.43 -13.07 -2.29
C TYR A 196 1.88 -13.85 -1.10
N GLN A 197 1.01 -13.27 -0.26
CA GLN A 197 0.36 -14.00 0.84
C GLN A 197 -0.50 -15.18 0.34
N VAL A 198 -1.28 -15.00 -0.73
CA VAL A 198 -2.07 -16.08 -1.33
C VAL A 198 -1.15 -17.17 -1.91
N LEU A 199 -0.08 -16.80 -2.62
CA LEU A 199 0.91 -17.76 -3.14
C LEU A 199 1.59 -18.56 -2.01
N MET A 200 2.03 -17.89 -0.94
CA MET A 200 2.60 -18.53 0.25
C MET A 200 1.61 -19.52 0.89
N ALA A 201 0.30 -19.23 0.87
CA ALA A 201 -0.73 -20.15 1.34
C ALA A 201 -1.00 -21.33 0.38
N VAL A 202 -0.93 -21.14 -0.93
CA VAL A 202 -0.99 -22.22 -1.92
C VAL A 202 0.18 -23.20 -1.74
N PHE A 203 1.40 -22.67 -1.53
CA PHE A 203 2.58 -23.44 -1.15
C PHE A 203 2.57 -23.94 0.32
N ARG A 204 1.52 -23.62 1.09
CA ARG A 204 1.28 -24.04 2.47
C ARG A 204 2.36 -23.60 3.48
N LEU A 205 3.05 -22.49 3.18
CA LEU A 205 4.16 -21.95 3.98
C LEU A 205 3.75 -21.44 5.36
N GLY A 206 2.48 -21.50 5.75
CA GLY A 206 2.01 -21.15 7.09
C GLY A 206 2.59 -22.01 8.22
N PHE A 207 3.35 -23.07 7.92
CA PHE A 207 4.20 -23.75 8.92
C PHE A 207 5.31 -22.83 9.46
N VAL A 208 5.70 -21.79 8.73
CA VAL A 208 6.71 -20.79 9.15
C VAL A 208 6.29 -20.07 10.43
N SER A 209 4.98 -19.98 10.76
CA SER A 209 4.52 -19.38 12.02
C SER A 209 5.07 -20.09 13.27
N VAL A 210 5.45 -21.37 13.16
CA VAL A 210 6.04 -22.15 14.26
C VAL A 210 7.42 -21.62 14.66
N TYR A 211 8.14 -20.96 13.75
CA TYR A 211 9.47 -20.39 14.00
C TYR A 211 9.43 -18.92 14.47
N LEU A 212 8.26 -18.27 14.42
CA LEU A 212 8.07 -16.90 14.90
C LEU A 212 7.95 -16.87 16.43
N SER A 213 9.08 -16.87 17.12
CA SER A 213 9.12 -16.91 18.59
C SER A 213 8.51 -15.65 19.21
N ALA A 214 7.75 -15.81 20.30
CA ALA A 214 7.14 -14.67 21.01
C ALA A 214 8.17 -13.61 21.50
N PRO A 215 9.38 -13.98 21.99
CA PRO A 215 10.44 -13.02 22.30
C PRO A 215 10.93 -12.21 21.10
N MET A 216 11.09 -12.85 19.93
CA MET A 216 11.42 -12.15 18.69
C MET A 216 10.33 -11.12 18.33
N LEU A 217 9.06 -11.51 18.39
CA LEU A 217 7.92 -10.64 18.07
C LEU A 217 7.76 -9.47 19.06
N ASP A 218 7.93 -9.69 20.36
CA ASP A 218 7.91 -8.63 21.38
C ASP A 218 9.10 -7.66 21.21
N GLY A 219 10.29 -8.18 20.86
CA GLY A 219 11.48 -7.38 20.62
C GLY A 219 11.32 -6.51 19.37
N PHE A 220 10.89 -7.13 18.27
CA PHE A 220 10.54 -6.47 17.02
C PHE A 220 9.49 -5.37 17.23
N ALA A 221 8.37 -5.67 17.90
CA ALA A 221 7.32 -4.70 18.15
C ALA A 221 7.79 -3.53 19.04
N THR A 222 8.72 -3.77 19.96
CA THR A 222 9.36 -2.72 20.75
C THR A 222 10.24 -1.82 19.86
N GLY A 223 11.11 -2.41 19.04
CA GLY A 223 12.00 -1.66 18.14
C GLY A 223 11.24 -0.85 17.08
N ALA A 224 10.26 -1.46 16.42
CA ALA A 224 9.36 -0.78 15.49
C ALA A 224 8.59 0.39 16.15
N SER A 225 8.21 0.25 17.43
CA SER A 225 7.56 1.34 18.17
C SER A 225 8.50 2.53 18.43
N CYS A 226 9.80 2.30 18.64
CA CYS A 226 10.79 3.38 18.72
C CYS A 226 10.94 4.13 17.39
N THR A 227 10.91 3.41 16.26
CA THR A 227 10.94 4.01 14.92
C THR A 227 9.71 4.86 14.65
N ILE A 228 8.51 4.32 14.91
CA ILE A 228 7.24 5.07 14.72
C ILE A 228 7.19 6.29 15.64
N LEU A 229 7.57 6.17 16.92
CA LEU A 229 7.63 7.30 17.86
C LEU A 229 8.54 8.42 17.34
N THR A 230 9.69 8.06 16.77
CA THR A 230 10.65 9.03 16.21
C THR A 230 10.12 9.72 14.96
N VAL A 231 9.49 8.98 14.04
CA VAL A 231 8.87 9.56 12.83
C VAL A 231 7.68 10.47 13.19
N GLN A 232 6.96 10.18 14.27
CA GLN A 232 5.84 10.99 14.76
C GLN A 232 6.29 12.24 15.55
N ALA A 233 7.50 12.26 16.11
CA ALA A 233 8.00 13.36 16.94
C ALA A 233 7.96 14.71 16.21
N LYS A 234 8.20 14.76 14.90
CA LYS A 234 8.13 16.01 14.12
C LYS A 234 6.75 16.68 14.18
N TYR A 235 5.67 15.91 14.20
CA TYR A 235 4.30 16.43 14.26
C TYR A 235 3.90 16.89 15.68
N LEU A 236 4.52 16.36 16.74
CA LEU A 236 4.31 16.89 18.11
C LEU A 236 4.84 18.33 18.25
N VAL A 237 5.89 18.65 17.49
CA VAL A 237 6.64 19.93 17.54
C VAL A 237 6.23 20.86 16.39
N GLY A 238 5.30 20.44 15.52
CA GLY A 238 4.85 21.18 14.34
C GLY A 238 5.92 21.40 13.25
N LEU A 239 6.97 20.57 13.23
CA LEU A 239 8.11 20.73 12.33
C LEU A 239 7.88 20.04 10.98
N LYS A 240 7.81 20.83 9.90
CA LYS A 240 7.84 20.35 8.51
C LYS A 240 9.27 19.94 8.13
N ILE A 241 9.59 18.66 8.29
CA ILE A 241 10.90 18.06 7.95
C ILE A 241 10.66 16.85 7.02
N PRO A 242 11.40 16.68 5.92
CA PRO A 242 11.31 15.48 5.06
C PRO A 242 11.70 14.20 5.84
N ARG A 243 11.15 13.05 5.45
CA ARG A 243 11.54 11.76 6.06
C ARG A 243 12.89 11.33 5.49
N HIS A 244 13.84 10.95 6.36
CA HIS A 244 15.09 10.35 5.91
C HIS A 244 14.85 8.89 5.51
N GLN A 245 15.30 8.51 4.30
CA GLN A 245 15.20 7.15 3.77
C GLN A 245 16.53 6.40 3.93
N GLY A 246 16.50 5.07 3.87
CA GLY A 246 17.69 4.23 4.10
C GLY A 246 17.87 3.79 5.55
N TYR A 247 19.10 3.49 5.95
CA TYR A 247 19.43 2.94 7.27
C TYR A 247 19.67 4.02 8.32
N GLY A 248 19.36 3.76 9.59
CA GLY A 248 19.59 4.73 10.67
C GLY A 248 18.55 5.87 10.73
N THR A 249 17.37 5.68 10.14
CA THR A 249 16.27 6.66 10.09
C THR A 249 15.99 7.33 11.44
N VAL A 250 16.01 6.56 12.52
CA VAL A 250 15.81 7.07 13.89
C VAL A 250 16.87 8.11 14.27
N VAL A 251 18.16 7.79 14.09
CA VAL A 251 19.27 8.66 14.48
C VAL A 251 19.25 9.96 13.66
N MET A 252 19.11 9.84 12.33
CA MET A 252 19.09 11.00 11.43
C MET A 252 17.86 11.89 11.63
N THR A 253 16.70 11.30 11.94
CA THR A 253 15.48 12.07 12.25
C THR A 253 15.63 12.87 13.54
N TRP A 254 16.21 12.30 14.61
CA TRP A 254 16.49 13.05 15.83
C TRP A 254 17.50 14.18 15.61
N ILE A 255 18.59 13.93 14.87
CA ILE A 255 19.57 14.98 14.50
C ILE A 255 18.88 16.13 13.75
N ASN A 256 18.01 15.81 12.77
CA ASN A 256 17.29 16.81 11.99
C ASN A 256 16.24 17.58 12.82
N ILE A 257 15.58 16.94 13.80
CA ILE A 257 14.68 17.61 14.75
C ILE A 257 15.47 18.58 15.63
N PHE A 258 16.58 18.16 16.24
CA PHE A 258 17.39 19.05 17.08
C PHE A 258 17.99 20.21 16.29
N LYS A 259 18.43 19.99 15.04
CA LYS A 259 18.93 21.06 14.15
C LYS A 259 17.86 22.11 13.82
N ASN A 260 16.59 21.71 13.70
CA ASN A 260 15.48 22.58 13.32
C ASN A 260 14.59 23.01 14.51
N ILE A 261 14.99 22.74 15.75
CA ILE A 261 14.17 22.99 16.95
C ILE A 261 13.77 24.47 17.13
N HIS A 262 14.50 25.40 16.51
CA HIS A 262 14.19 26.82 16.48
C HIS A 262 12.99 27.19 15.58
N LYS A 263 12.52 26.28 14.71
CA LYS A 263 11.34 26.46 13.83
C LYS A 263 10.05 25.82 14.40
N THR A 264 10.05 25.48 15.69
CA THR A 264 8.95 24.82 16.40
C THR A 264 7.67 25.64 16.36
N ASN A 265 6.53 25.01 16.07
CA ASN A 265 5.23 25.64 16.24
C ASN A 265 4.74 25.46 17.69
N PHE A 266 4.72 26.56 18.46
CA PHE A 266 4.27 26.55 19.85
C PHE A 266 2.80 26.13 20.01
N CYS A 267 1.94 26.39 19.03
CA CYS A 267 0.53 25.96 19.08
C CYS A 267 0.42 24.43 19.02
N ASP A 268 1.10 23.81 18.05
CA ASP A 268 1.14 22.34 17.92
C ASP A 268 1.82 21.68 19.14
N MET A 269 2.87 22.30 19.70
CA MET A 269 3.58 21.80 20.88
C MET A 269 2.74 21.87 22.18
N ILE A 270 2.03 22.98 22.42
CA ILE A 270 1.15 23.11 23.59
C ILE A 270 -0.04 22.15 23.47
N THR A 271 -0.66 22.08 22.28
CA THR A 271 -1.77 21.18 21.99
C THR A 271 -1.36 19.71 22.17
N SER A 272 -0.18 19.34 21.67
CA SER A 272 0.31 17.95 21.77
C SER A 272 0.66 17.54 23.20
N ALA A 273 1.23 18.45 24.00
CA ALA A 273 1.47 18.23 25.43
C ALA A 273 0.17 18.00 26.21
N ILE A 274 -0.84 18.86 26.03
CA ILE A 274 -2.16 18.72 26.66
C ILE A 274 -2.83 17.40 26.21
N CYS A 275 -2.82 17.12 24.91
CA CYS A 275 -3.41 15.91 24.33
C CYS A 275 -2.78 14.63 24.90
N ILE A 276 -1.45 14.54 24.97
CA ILE A 276 -0.73 13.40 25.58
C ILE A 276 -1.10 13.26 27.06
N THR A 277 -1.12 14.35 27.83
CA THR A 277 -1.49 14.32 29.25
C THR A 277 -2.92 13.80 29.46
N VAL A 278 -3.90 14.30 28.69
CA VAL A 278 -5.31 13.87 28.80
C VAL A 278 -5.49 12.41 28.36
N LEU A 279 -4.88 11.98 27.26
CA LEU A 279 -4.96 10.60 26.78
C LEU A 279 -4.28 9.60 27.74
N LEU A 280 -3.13 9.95 28.32
CA LEU A 280 -2.45 9.11 29.30
C LEU A 280 -3.22 9.04 30.63
N ALA A 281 -3.71 10.17 31.13
CA ALA A 281 -4.54 10.23 32.33
C ALA A 281 -5.85 9.44 32.13
N GLY A 282 -6.50 9.58 30.97
CA GLY A 282 -7.69 8.82 30.60
C GLY A 282 -7.46 7.30 30.61
N LYS A 283 -6.33 6.83 30.07
CA LYS A 283 -6.00 5.38 30.08
C LYS A 283 -5.63 4.86 31.46
N GLU A 284 -4.89 5.62 32.29
CA GLU A 284 -4.60 5.22 33.68
C GLU A 284 -5.87 5.26 34.57
N LEU A 285 -6.79 6.21 34.33
CA LEU A 285 -8.09 6.28 34.99
C LEU A 285 -8.97 5.07 34.63
N GLN A 286 -9.00 4.71 33.34
CA GLN A 286 -9.70 3.54 32.81
C GLN A 286 -9.12 2.23 33.36
N ASP A 287 -7.79 2.07 33.40
CA ASP A 287 -7.13 0.91 34.00
C ASP A 287 -7.43 0.82 35.52
N ARG A 288 -7.45 1.95 36.24
CA ARG A 288 -7.72 2.00 37.70
C ARG A 288 -9.19 1.73 38.06
N TYR A 289 -10.14 2.20 37.27
CA TYR A 289 -11.58 2.05 37.53
C TYR A 289 -12.24 0.93 36.70
N LYS A 290 -11.44 0.03 36.12
CA LYS A 290 -11.88 -1.08 35.26
C LYS A 290 -13.00 -1.93 35.87
N ASP A 291 -12.96 -2.20 37.17
CA ASP A 291 -13.97 -3.04 37.86
C ASP A 291 -15.29 -2.29 38.11
N ARG A 292 -15.29 -0.95 38.02
CA ARG A 292 -16.50 -0.10 38.05
C ARG A 292 -17.04 0.15 36.63
N LEU A 293 -16.15 0.37 35.67
CA LEU A 293 -16.47 0.77 34.29
C LEU A 293 -16.64 -0.46 33.38
N LYS A 294 -17.86 -0.99 33.33
CA LYS A 294 -18.25 -2.09 32.41
C LYS A 294 -18.05 -1.77 30.91
N ILE A 295 -17.88 -0.49 30.56
CA ILE A 295 -17.66 -0.01 29.20
C ILE A 295 -16.36 0.81 29.19
N PRO A 296 -15.37 0.48 28.34
CA PRO A 296 -14.17 1.31 28.20
C PRO A 296 -14.52 2.65 27.56
N LEU A 297 -14.10 3.75 28.20
CA LEU A 297 -14.37 5.10 27.72
C LEU A 297 -13.57 5.38 26.43
N PRO A 298 -14.21 5.86 25.34
CA PRO A 298 -13.53 6.18 24.08
C PRO A 298 -12.80 7.54 24.18
N THR A 299 -11.79 7.61 25.05
CA THR A 299 -11.00 8.81 25.34
C THR A 299 -10.36 9.41 24.10
N GLU A 300 -9.93 8.56 23.15
CA GLU A 300 -9.38 8.98 21.86
C GLU A 300 -10.40 9.78 21.01
N LEU A 301 -11.70 9.42 21.02
CA LEU A 301 -12.73 10.20 20.32
C LEU A 301 -13.00 11.54 21.02
N VAL A 302 -13.10 11.54 22.35
CA VAL A 302 -13.42 12.74 23.14
C VAL A 302 -12.36 13.82 22.93
N VAL A 303 -11.07 13.42 22.93
CA VAL A 303 -9.95 14.33 22.68
C VAL A 303 -9.95 14.85 21.24
N VAL A 304 -10.23 14.00 20.24
CA VAL A 304 -10.34 14.43 18.83
C VAL A 304 -11.48 15.42 18.64
N ALA A 305 -12.68 15.10 19.11
CA ALA A 305 -13.84 15.97 18.97
C ALA A 305 -13.63 17.33 19.65
N LEU A 306 -13.06 17.34 20.86
CA LEU A 306 -12.74 18.59 21.57
C LEU A 306 -11.67 19.40 20.84
N ALA A 307 -10.58 18.75 20.38
CA ALA A 307 -9.51 19.45 19.67
C ALA A 307 -9.96 20.00 18.32
N THR A 308 -10.78 19.26 17.56
CA THR A 308 -11.40 19.75 16.32
C THR A 308 -12.31 20.95 16.59
N VAL A 309 -13.16 20.90 17.61
CA VAL A 309 -14.04 22.02 17.98
C VAL A 309 -13.23 23.26 18.39
N VAL A 310 -12.19 23.09 19.22
CA VAL A 310 -11.30 24.19 19.63
C VAL A 310 -10.53 24.75 18.42
N SER A 311 -9.96 23.90 17.57
CA SER A 311 -9.19 24.33 16.40
C SER A 311 -10.04 25.02 15.33
N HIS A 312 -11.33 24.67 15.24
CA HIS A 312 -12.31 25.34 14.37
C HIS A 312 -12.72 26.71 14.92
N TYR A 313 -13.14 26.81 16.19
CA TYR A 313 -13.61 28.08 16.76
C TYR A 313 -12.49 29.08 17.13
N ALA A 314 -11.24 28.63 17.16
CA ALA A 314 -10.06 29.49 17.43
C ALA A 314 -9.16 29.71 16.20
N ASP A 315 -9.57 29.25 15.01
CA ASP A 315 -8.85 29.41 13.73
C ASP A 315 -7.33 29.15 13.80
N LEU A 316 -6.93 28.07 14.51
CA LEU A 316 -5.52 27.83 14.86
C LEU A 316 -4.61 27.64 13.62
N ASN A 317 -5.17 27.19 12.50
CA ASN A 317 -4.48 27.16 11.21
C ASN A 317 -4.15 28.60 10.72
N SER A 318 -5.14 29.50 10.68
CA SER A 318 -4.96 30.85 10.14
C SER A 318 -4.16 31.77 11.07
N GLN A 319 -4.24 31.59 12.39
CA GLN A 319 -3.55 32.45 13.36
C GLN A 319 -2.13 31.97 13.68
N TYR A 320 -1.90 30.65 13.71
CA TYR A 320 -0.63 30.06 14.17
C TYR A 320 0.04 29.14 13.15
N ASN A 321 -0.46 29.03 11.91
CA ASN A 321 0.06 28.09 10.90
C ASN A 321 0.15 26.64 11.43
N SER A 322 -0.82 26.27 12.28
CA SER A 322 -0.94 24.93 12.87
C SER A 322 -1.32 23.91 11.79
N SER A 323 -0.64 22.78 11.78
CA SER A 323 -0.79 21.80 10.70
C SER A 323 -2.14 21.05 10.81
N ILE A 324 -3.08 21.27 9.88
CA ILE A 324 -4.41 20.62 9.87
C ILE A 324 -4.56 19.47 8.84
N SER A 325 -5.64 18.70 8.96
CA SER A 325 -5.91 17.50 8.14
C SER A 325 -6.48 17.79 6.75
N GLY A 326 -7.02 19.00 6.50
CA GLY A 326 -7.52 19.42 5.19
C GLY A 326 -8.85 18.78 4.78
N ALA A 327 -9.25 18.99 3.52
CA ALA A 327 -10.51 18.48 2.97
C ALA A 327 -10.49 16.94 2.87
N ILE A 328 -11.44 16.27 3.54
CA ILE A 328 -11.66 14.83 3.38
C ILE A 328 -12.93 14.66 2.54
N PRO A 329 -12.86 14.06 1.33
CA PRO A 329 -14.04 13.81 0.51
C PRO A 329 -15.06 12.90 1.22
N THR A 330 -16.32 12.98 0.79
CA THR A 330 -17.40 12.09 1.26
C THR A 330 -17.85 11.15 0.15
N GLY A 331 -18.37 9.98 0.52
CA GLY A 331 -18.75 8.95 -0.45
C GLY A 331 -17.58 8.08 -0.90
N PHE A 332 -17.82 7.26 -1.93
CA PHE A 332 -16.85 6.30 -2.46
C PHE A 332 -16.30 6.75 -3.82
N ILE A 333 -14.97 6.75 -3.95
CA ILE A 333 -14.26 6.86 -5.23
C ILE A 333 -14.51 5.56 -6.03
N PRO A 334 -14.74 5.62 -7.36
CA PRO A 334 -14.92 4.43 -8.20
C PRO A 334 -13.67 3.51 -8.18
N PRO A 335 -13.86 2.19 -8.33
CA PRO A 335 -12.75 1.25 -8.32
C PRO A 335 -11.81 1.47 -9.51
N LYS A 336 -10.49 1.46 -9.24
CA LYS A 336 -9.41 1.52 -10.23
C LYS A 336 -8.62 0.23 -10.13
N VAL A 337 -8.18 -0.34 -11.25
CA VAL A 337 -7.22 -1.46 -11.21
C VAL A 337 -5.88 -0.97 -10.64
N PRO A 338 -5.20 -1.74 -9.77
CA PRO A 338 -3.82 -1.46 -9.39
C PRO A 338 -2.93 -1.38 -10.64
N ASP A 339 -1.99 -0.45 -10.64
CA ASP A 339 -1.12 -0.21 -11.80
C ASP A 339 -0.09 -1.34 -11.96
N PHE A 340 -0.17 -2.05 -13.08
CA PHE A 340 0.72 -3.17 -13.38
C PHE A 340 2.11 -2.74 -13.90
N GLU A 341 2.29 -1.49 -14.34
CA GLU A 341 3.59 -0.96 -14.75
C GLU A 341 4.47 -0.60 -13.54
N LEU A 342 3.85 -0.27 -12.41
CA LEU A 342 4.53 -0.05 -11.13
C LEU A 342 4.88 -1.36 -10.39
N VAL A 343 4.16 -2.46 -10.66
CA VAL A 343 4.35 -3.77 -9.98
C VAL A 343 5.81 -4.28 -9.99
N PRO A 344 6.58 -4.22 -11.10
CA PRO A 344 7.98 -4.63 -11.11
C PRO A 344 8.89 -3.78 -10.21
N ARG A 345 8.61 -2.48 -10.04
CA ARG A 345 9.42 -1.57 -9.22
C ARG A 345 9.26 -1.87 -7.73
N VAL A 346 8.02 -2.07 -7.28
CA VAL A 346 7.69 -2.40 -5.88
C VAL A 346 7.81 -3.90 -5.55
N ALA A 347 8.35 -4.71 -6.47
CA ALA A 347 8.30 -6.17 -6.40
C ALA A 347 9.06 -6.77 -5.21
N ALA A 348 10.17 -6.14 -4.82
CA ALA A 348 10.97 -6.55 -3.66
C ALA A 348 10.34 -6.09 -2.34
N ASP A 349 9.89 -4.83 -2.27
CA ASP A 349 9.34 -4.20 -1.06
C ASP A 349 8.05 -4.88 -0.57
N ALA A 350 7.27 -5.45 -1.50
CA ALA A 350 6.10 -6.25 -1.19
C ALA A 350 6.42 -7.55 -0.40
N ILE A 351 7.65 -8.08 -0.44
CA ILE A 351 8.02 -9.35 0.22
C ILE A 351 8.10 -9.19 1.76
N PRO A 352 8.88 -8.25 2.34
CA PRO A 352 8.83 -7.97 3.78
C PRO A 352 7.43 -7.60 4.26
N LEU A 353 6.70 -6.81 3.47
CA LEU A 353 5.34 -6.34 3.77
C LEU A 353 4.35 -7.51 3.89
N ALA A 354 4.40 -8.46 2.96
CA ALA A 354 3.60 -9.70 2.98
C ALA A 354 3.91 -10.56 4.22
N ILE A 355 5.20 -10.76 4.52
CA ILE A 355 5.67 -11.58 5.64
C ILE A 355 5.26 -10.95 6.98
N ILE A 356 5.45 -9.64 7.16
CA ILE A 356 5.10 -8.91 8.40
C ILE A 356 3.58 -8.93 8.62
N SER A 357 2.79 -8.66 7.60
CA SER A 357 1.32 -8.68 7.68
C SER A 357 0.78 -10.06 8.06
N PHE A 358 1.34 -11.15 7.49
CA PHE A 358 1.02 -12.51 7.91
C PHE A 358 1.48 -12.81 9.34
N ALA A 359 2.74 -12.53 9.68
CA ALA A 359 3.36 -12.83 10.97
C ALA A 359 2.58 -12.22 12.14
N PHE A 360 2.21 -10.94 12.06
CA PHE A 360 1.38 -10.30 13.09
C PHE A 360 -0.01 -10.92 13.17
N THR A 361 -0.64 -11.19 12.03
CA THR A 361 -2.01 -11.72 11.96
C THR A 361 -2.11 -13.13 12.54
N VAL A 362 -1.18 -14.03 12.23
CA VAL A 362 -1.16 -15.39 12.79
C VAL A 362 -0.80 -15.39 14.27
N SER A 363 0.22 -14.64 14.70
CA SER A 363 0.67 -14.63 16.10
C SER A 363 -0.35 -14.01 17.04
N LEU A 364 -1.03 -12.92 16.62
CA LEU A 364 -2.13 -12.33 17.39
C LEU A 364 -3.33 -13.29 17.44
N SER A 365 -3.65 -13.94 16.32
CA SER A 365 -4.73 -14.92 16.26
C SER A 365 -4.47 -16.12 17.18
N GLU A 366 -3.26 -16.69 17.16
CA GLU A 366 -2.85 -17.76 18.07
C GLU A 366 -2.87 -17.34 19.54
N MET A 367 -2.48 -16.11 19.87
CA MET A 367 -2.50 -15.59 21.24
C MET A 367 -3.92 -15.62 21.83
N PHE A 368 -4.92 -15.12 21.09
CA PHE A 368 -6.31 -15.16 21.54
C PHE A 368 -6.97 -16.54 21.41
N ALA A 369 -6.52 -17.37 20.46
CA ALA A 369 -6.92 -18.77 20.35
C ALA A 369 -6.53 -19.57 21.60
N LYS A 370 -5.26 -19.48 22.00
CA LYS A 370 -4.71 -20.08 23.23
C LYS A 370 -5.40 -19.54 24.49
N LYS A 371 -5.67 -18.23 24.55
CA LYS A 371 -6.32 -17.58 25.70
C LYS A 371 -7.82 -17.92 25.89
N HIS A 372 -8.56 -18.21 24.81
CA HIS A 372 -10.00 -18.51 24.85
C HIS A 372 -10.35 -19.95 24.49
N GLY A 373 -9.37 -20.86 24.42
CA GLY A 373 -9.61 -22.28 24.17
C GLY A 373 -10.19 -22.61 22.79
N TYR A 374 -9.77 -21.90 21.74
CA TYR A 374 -10.09 -22.25 20.35
C TYR A 374 -8.83 -22.47 19.50
N THR A 375 -8.99 -23.03 18.30
CA THR A 375 -7.89 -23.29 17.36
C THR A 375 -7.94 -22.33 16.17
N VAL A 376 -6.79 -21.79 15.79
CA VAL A 376 -6.58 -20.98 14.56
C VAL A 376 -5.81 -21.82 13.54
N ARG A 377 -5.96 -21.51 12.25
CA ARG A 377 -5.23 -22.19 11.16
C ARG A 377 -4.34 -21.22 10.39
N PRO A 378 -3.00 -21.29 10.53
CA PRO A 378 -2.06 -20.37 9.88
C PRO A 378 -2.29 -20.16 8.37
N ASN A 379 -2.43 -21.24 7.58
CA ASN A 379 -2.68 -21.12 6.14
C ASN A 379 -4.02 -20.43 5.80
N GLN A 380 -5.06 -20.55 6.64
CA GLN A 380 -6.34 -19.88 6.39
C GLN A 380 -6.30 -18.41 6.83
N GLU A 381 -5.59 -18.07 7.91
CA GLU A 381 -5.30 -16.66 8.24
C GLU A 381 -4.48 -15.98 7.14
N MET A 382 -3.53 -16.71 6.53
CA MET A 382 -2.72 -16.20 5.41
C MET A 382 -3.56 -15.96 4.14
N ILE A 383 -4.52 -16.85 3.83
CA ILE A 383 -5.52 -16.61 2.77
C ILE A 383 -6.40 -15.40 3.11
N ALA A 384 -6.90 -15.32 4.35
CA ALA A 384 -7.79 -14.25 4.79
C ALA A 384 -7.12 -12.88 4.69
N ILE A 385 -5.88 -12.73 5.19
CA ILE A 385 -5.15 -11.46 5.11
C ILE A 385 -4.71 -11.14 3.68
N GLY A 386 -4.35 -12.15 2.87
CA GLY A 386 -4.09 -11.99 1.44
C GLY A 386 -5.28 -11.37 0.70
N PHE A 387 -6.49 -11.89 0.89
CA PHE A 387 -7.70 -11.30 0.31
C PHE A 387 -8.09 -9.95 0.94
N CYS A 388 -7.74 -9.68 2.21
CA CYS A 388 -7.87 -8.35 2.82
C CYS A 388 -6.88 -7.32 2.24
N ASN A 389 -5.93 -7.73 1.41
CA ASN A 389 -5.02 -6.84 0.68
C ASN A 389 -5.35 -6.80 -0.82
N ILE A 390 -5.60 -7.95 -1.46
CA ILE A 390 -5.97 -8.04 -2.90
C ILE A 390 -7.30 -7.35 -3.20
N ILE A 391 -8.36 -7.59 -2.44
CA ILE A 391 -9.69 -7.04 -2.79
C ILE A 391 -9.73 -5.53 -2.57
N PRO A 392 -9.22 -4.96 -1.45
CA PRO A 392 -9.29 -3.52 -1.21
C PRO A 392 -8.37 -2.68 -2.10
N SER A 393 -7.30 -3.24 -2.68
CA SER A 393 -6.41 -2.45 -3.56
C SER A 393 -7.14 -1.92 -4.80
N PHE A 394 -8.18 -2.60 -5.28
CA PHE A 394 -9.07 -2.11 -6.35
C PHE A 394 -9.94 -0.91 -5.92
N PHE A 395 -10.03 -0.63 -4.62
CA PHE A 395 -10.82 0.44 -4.01
C PHE A 395 -9.93 1.40 -3.21
N HIS A 396 -8.78 1.78 -3.79
CA HIS A 396 -7.87 2.79 -3.26
C HIS A 396 -7.49 2.56 -1.78
N SER A 397 -7.21 1.31 -1.44
CA SER A 397 -6.81 0.90 -0.08
C SER A 397 -5.40 0.35 -0.05
N PHE A 398 -4.71 0.53 1.07
CA PHE A 398 -3.32 0.10 1.27
C PHE A 398 -3.20 -1.05 2.31
N THR A 399 -1.99 -1.54 2.58
CA THR A 399 -1.79 -2.87 3.19
C THR A 399 -2.29 -2.96 4.64
N THR A 400 -3.08 -3.99 4.90
CA THR A 400 -3.73 -4.28 6.19
C THR A 400 -2.93 -5.28 7.03
N SER A 401 -3.18 -5.27 8.34
CA SER A 401 -2.70 -6.29 9.29
C SER A 401 -3.60 -6.35 10.53
N ALA A 402 -3.46 -7.39 11.33
CA ALA A 402 -4.11 -7.48 12.63
C ALA A 402 -3.48 -6.50 13.65
N ALA A 403 -4.30 -5.67 14.29
CA ALA A 403 -3.82 -4.67 15.24
C ALA A 403 -4.04 -5.11 16.71
N LEU A 404 -2.95 -5.15 17.49
CA LEU A 404 -2.98 -5.53 18.91
C LEU A 404 -3.92 -4.65 19.75
N ALA A 405 -3.81 -3.32 19.64
CA ALA A 405 -4.61 -2.38 20.44
C ALA A 405 -6.12 -2.54 20.19
N LYS A 406 -6.55 -2.50 18.91
CA LYS A 406 -7.95 -2.71 18.51
C LYS A 406 -8.47 -4.07 18.97
N THR A 407 -7.67 -5.13 18.81
CA THR A 407 -8.02 -6.48 19.27
C THR A 407 -8.13 -6.59 20.80
N MET A 408 -7.31 -5.87 21.56
CA MET A 408 -7.37 -5.85 23.03
C MET A 408 -8.60 -5.08 23.56
N VAL A 409 -9.02 -4.00 22.89
CA VAL A 409 -10.30 -3.33 23.17
C VAL A 409 -11.48 -4.23 22.78
N LYS A 410 -11.38 -4.91 21.62
CA LYS A 410 -12.37 -5.88 21.16
C LYS A 410 -12.56 -7.03 22.16
N GLU A 411 -11.49 -7.57 22.71
CA GLU A 411 -11.57 -8.57 23.78
C GLU A 411 -12.16 -8.00 25.09
N SER A 412 -11.63 -6.86 25.58
CA SER A 412 -12.02 -6.32 26.90
C SER A 412 -13.47 -5.83 26.99
N THR A 413 -14.10 -5.58 25.83
CA THR A 413 -15.54 -5.30 25.69
C THR A 413 -16.43 -6.56 25.70
N GLY A 414 -15.85 -7.76 25.83
CA GLY A 414 -16.61 -9.01 25.93
C GLY A 414 -17.09 -9.59 24.59
N CYS A 415 -16.50 -9.15 23.47
CA CYS A 415 -16.72 -9.75 22.15
C CYS A 415 -16.53 -11.27 22.17
N ARG A 416 -17.34 -11.98 21.38
CA ARG A 416 -17.26 -13.43 21.19
C ARG A 416 -17.11 -13.85 19.73
N THR A 417 -17.47 -12.99 18.76
CA THR A 417 -17.42 -13.32 17.33
C THR A 417 -17.04 -12.15 16.42
N GLN A 418 -16.81 -12.44 15.14
CA GLN A 418 -16.49 -11.42 14.14
C GLN A 418 -17.65 -10.48 13.77
N VAL A 419 -18.87 -10.68 14.30
CA VAL A 419 -19.99 -9.71 14.14
C VAL A 419 -19.57 -8.30 14.59
N SER A 420 -18.72 -8.20 15.63
CA SER A 420 -18.11 -6.95 16.08
C SER A 420 -17.40 -6.18 14.95
N SER A 421 -16.69 -6.86 14.03
CA SER A 421 -16.00 -6.22 12.90
C SER A 421 -16.98 -5.62 11.89
N VAL A 422 -18.13 -6.27 11.65
CA VAL A 422 -19.17 -5.74 10.75
C VAL A 422 -19.80 -4.48 11.35
N VAL A 423 -20.00 -4.44 12.68
CA VAL A 423 -20.46 -3.25 13.38
C VAL A 423 -19.39 -2.13 13.34
N SER A 424 -18.10 -2.46 13.47
CA SER A 424 -17.02 -1.47 13.25
C SER A 424 -16.99 -0.94 11.83
N ALA A 425 -17.18 -1.79 10.80
CA ALA A 425 -17.27 -1.35 9.41
C ALA A 425 -18.48 -0.42 9.18
N PHE A 426 -19.63 -0.70 9.81
CA PHE A 426 -20.80 0.19 9.75
C PHE A 426 -20.52 1.57 10.37
N VAL A 427 -19.77 1.64 11.48
CA VAL A 427 -19.34 2.94 12.06
C VAL A 427 -18.41 3.71 11.12
N VAL A 428 -17.43 3.03 10.50
CA VAL A 428 -16.53 3.67 9.52
C VAL A 428 -17.31 4.15 8.28
N LEU A 429 -18.29 3.36 7.80
CA LEU A 429 -19.18 3.74 6.71
C LEU A 429 -20.00 5.00 7.04
N LEU A 430 -20.60 5.06 8.24
CA LEU A 430 -21.34 6.23 8.70
C LEU A 430 -20.44 7.48 8.74
N VAL A 431 -19.19 7.33 9.19
CA VAL A 431 -18.22 8.44 9.15
C VAL A 431 -17.91 8.88 7.71
N LEU A 432 -17.61 7.93 6.83
CA LEU A 432 -17.23 8.17 5.44
C LEU A 432 -18.35 8.84 4.60
N LEU A 433 -19.62 8.58 4.94
CA LEU A 433 -20.77 9.19 4.30
C LEU A 433 -21.22 10.53 4.92
N PHE A 434 -21.05 10.72 6.25
CA PHE A 434 -21.68 11.86 6.96
C PHE A 434 -20.77 12.67 7.88
N LEU A 435 -19.73 12.07 8.49
CA LEU A 435 -18.91 12.76 9.51
C LEU A 435 -17.53 13.20 9.00
N ALA A 436 -17.08 12.73 7.84
CA ALA A 436 -15.77 13.08 7.26
C ALA A 436 -15.50 14.61 7.19
N PRO A 437 -16.45 15.49 6.80
CA PRO A 437 -16.19 16.93 6.72
C PRO A 437 -15.87 17.59 8.05
N PHE A 438 -16.37 17.07 9.18
CA PHE A 438 -16.10 17.64 10.50
C PHE A 438 -14.62 17.53 10.89
N PHE A 439 -13.86 16.58 10.33
CA PHE A 439 -12.44 16.42 10.62
C PHE A 439 -11.53 17.42 9.87
N TYR A 440 -12.07 18.34 9.05
CA TYR A 440 -11.29 19.35 8.32
C TYR A 440 -10.32 20.13 9.21
N SER A 441 -10.83 20.69 10.31
CA SER A 441 -10.05 21.47 11.29
C SER A 441 -9.28 20.59 12.30
N LEU A 442 -9.13 19.28 12.09
CA LEU A 442 -8.33 18.44 12.99
C LEU A 442 -6.83 18.64 12.76
N GLN A 443 -6.08 18.93 13.82
CA GLN A 443 -4.63 19.15 13.75
C GLN A 443 -3.84 17.83 13.64
N LYS A 444 -2.83 17.79 12.75
CA LYS A 444 -1.90 16.65 12.54
C LYS A 444 -1.15 16.30 13.83
N CYS A 445 -0.90 17.27 14.71
CA CYS A 445 -0.25 17.05 16.01
C CYS A 445 -1.09 16.16 16.96
N VAL A 446 -2.42 16.32 16.99
CA VAL A 446 -3.35 15.51 17.81
C VAL A 446 -3.37 14.06 17.34
N LEU A 447 -3.35 13.85 16.02
CA LEU A 447 -3.26 12.52 15.41
C LEU A 447 -1.95 11.81 15.80
N ALA A 448 -0.81 12.52 15.82
CA ALA A 448 0.47 11.98 16.28
C ALA A 448 0.46 11.58 17.77
N CYS A 449 -0.20 12.36 18.64
CA CYS A 449 -0.39 12.00 20.05
C CYS A 449 -1.15 10.67 20.22
N ILE A 450 -2.21 10.45 19.44
CA ILE A 450 -2.99 9.20 19.46
C ILE A 450 -2.12 8.02 19.06
N ILE A 451 -1.29 8.16 18.01
CA ILE A 451 -0.34 7.13 17.61
C ILE A 451 0.61 6.80 18.78
N ILE A 452 1.26 7.80 19.37
CA ILE A 452 2.25 7.58 20.44
C ILE A 452 1.60 6.97 21.69
N VAL A 453 0.39 7.41 22.07
CA VAL A 453 -0.36 6.84 23.21
C VAL A 453 -1.00 5.47 22.89
N SER A 454 -1.06 5.05 21.62
CA SER A 454 -1.35 3.66 21.22
C SER A 454 -0.14 2.73 21.42
N LEU A 455 1.08 3.22 21.19
CA LEU A 455 2.34 2.45 21.32
C LEU A 455 2.73 2.14 22.77
N LYS A 456 2.12 2.80 23.76
CA LYS A 456 2.33 2.58 25.21
C LYS A 456 2.35 1.09 25.61
N GLY A 457 1.50 0.27 24.99
CA GLY A 457 1.42 -1.17 25.26
C GLY A 457 2.64 -1.97 24.77
N ALA A 458 3.20 -1.61 23.62
CA ALA A 458 4.40 -2.24 23.07
C ALA A 458 5.66 -1.75 23.79
N LEU A 459 5.83 -0.43 23.97
CA LEU A 459 6.99 0.13 24.68
C LEU A 459 7.11 -0.36 26.13
N ARG A 460 5.98 -0.68 26.80
CA ARG A 460 5.96 -1.30 28.14
C ARG A 460 6.68 -2.65 28.20
N LYS A 461 6.79 -3.41 27.08
CA LYS A 461 7.52 -4.69 26.99
C LYS A 461 9.01 -4.55 27.27
N PHE A 462 9.61 -3.38 27.03
CA PHE A 462 11.01 -3.13 27.40
C PHE A 462 11.26 -3.38 28.91
N ARG A 463 10.25 -3.15 29.76
CA ARG A 463 10.33 -3.41 31.20
C ARG A 463 10.20 -4.89 31.59
N ASP A 464 9.79 -5.76 30.67
CA ASP A 464 9.74 -7.21 30.88
C ASP A 464 11.10 -7.89 30.61
N PHE A 465 12.04 -7.23 29.92
CA PHE A 465 13.37 -7.78 29.61
C PHE A 465 14.15 -8.29 30.86
N PRO A 466 14.20 -7.58 32.01
CA PRO A 466 14.85 -8.09 33.22
C PRO A 466 14.14 -9.29 33.88
N ARG A 467 12.92 -9.62 33.44
CA ARG A 467 12.24 -10.88 33.80
C ARG A 467 12.61 -11.97 32.79
N LEU A 468 12.59 -11.66 31.50
CA LEU A 468 12.96 -12.59 30.42
C LEU A 468 14.40 -13.10 30.60
N TRP A 469 15.36 -12.21 30.87
CA TRP A 469 16.77 -12.56 31.11
C TRP A 469 17.00 -13.53 32.30
N ARG A 470 16.11 -13.50 33.30
CA ARG A 470 16.13 -14.42 34.45
C ARG A 470 15.43 -15.76 34.18
N LEU A 471 14.56 -15.83 33.17
CA LEU A 471 13.87 -17.06 32.76
C LEU A 471 14.68 -17.82 31.70
N SER A 472 15.11 -17.13 30.65
CA SER A 472 15.87 -17.69 29.53
C SER A 472 16.78 -16.62 28.93
N ARG A 473 18.10 -16.82 29.07
CA ARG A 473 19.10 -15.91 28.48
C ARG A 473 19.03 -15.91 26.96
N ILE A 474 18.73 -17.05 26.33
CA ILE A 474 18.70 -17.17 24.87
C ILE A 474 17.52 -16.38 24.30
N ASP A 475 16.32 -16.54 24.86
CA ASP A 475 15.14 -15.77 24.45
C ASP A 475 15.33 -14.26 24.68
N ALA A 476 16.02 -13.89 25.76
CA ALA A 476 16.35 -12.50 26.05
C ALA A 476 17.37 -11.92 25.04
N ILE A 477 18.33 -12.71 24.55
CA ILE A 477 19.26 -12.30 23.48
C ILE A 477 18.52 -12.19 22.14
N VAL A 478 17.63 -13.13 21.80
CA VAL A 478 16.78 -13.04 20.59
C VAL A 478 15.92 -11.77 20.62
N TRP A 479 15.30 -11.47 21.77
CA TRP A 479 14.54 -10.23 21.98
C TRP A 479 15.41 -8.97 21.79
N MET A 480 16.62 -8.94 22.39
CA MET A 480 17.57 -7.83 22.26
C MET A 480 18.02 -7.61 20.81
N VAL A 481 18.50 -8.66 20.15
CA VAL A 481 19.01 -8.59 18.77
C VAL A 481 17.91 -8.10 17.81
N THR A 482 16.69 -8.61 17.98
CA THR A 482 15.55 -8.17 17.15
C THR A 482 15.14 -6.73 17.44
N MET A 483 15.14 -6.31 18.72
CA MET A 483 14.79 -4.94 19.12
C MET A 483 15.78 -3.90 18.57
N PHE A 484 17.09 -4.12 18.75
CA PHE A 484 18.12 -3.18 18.30
C PHE A 484 18.24 -3.12 16.78
N SER A 485 18.18 -4.26 16.07
CA SER A 485 18.21 -4.25 14.60
C SER A 485 16.99 -3.53 13.99
N SER A 486 15.79 -3.76 14.53
CA SER A 486 14.55 -3.09 14.08
C SER A 486 14.52 -1.58 14.36
N ALA A 487 15.21 -1.13 15.42
CA ALA A 487 15.24 0.28 15.81
C ALA A 487 16.39 1.09 15.17
N LEU A 488 17.55 0.47 14.91
CA LEU A 488 18.76 1.16 14.47
C LEU A 488 19.07 0.99 12.97
N ILE A 489 18.70 -0.13 12.34
CA ILE A 489 18.98 -0.38 10.92
C ILE A 489 17.78 0.06 10.10
N SER A 490 16.79 -0.83 10.00
CA SER A 490 15.44 -0.60 9.47
C SER A 490 14.52 -1.66 10.07
N VAL A 491 13.20 -1.41 10.09
CA VAL A 491 12.27 -2.36 10.70
C VAL A 491 12.22 -3.68 9.91
N GLU A 492 12.25 -3.62 8.58
CA GLU A 492 12.23 -4.78 7.69
C GLU A 492 13.43 -5.72 7.91
N ILE A 493 14.64 -5.17 7.89
CA ILE A 493 15.86 -5.93 8.16
C ILE A 493 15.85 -6.43 9.61
N GLY A 494 15.28 -5.67 10.54
CA GLY A 494 15.08 -6.08 11.93
C GLY A 494 14.27 -7.38 12.08
N LEU A 495 13.19 -7.58 11.30
CA LEU A 495 12.50 -8.87 11.30
C LEU A 495 13.36 -9.98 10.71
N MET A 496 13.99 -9.74 9.56
CA MET A 496 14.81 -10.75 8.88
C MET A 496 15.96 -11.24 9.77
N VAL A 497 16.67 -10.31 10.42
CA VAL A 497 17.69 -10.60 11.42
C VAL A 497 17.09 -11.37 12.60
N GLY A 498 15.94 -10.94 13.14
CA GLY A 498 15.26 -11.64 14.24
C GLY A 498 14.88 -13.09 13.93
N VAL A 499 14.30 -13.36 12.75
CA VAL A 499 13.88 -14.70 12.32
C VAL A 499 15.09 -15.60 12.11
N VAL A 500 16.09 -15.13 11.36
CA VAL A 500 17.33 -15.89 11.08
C VAL A 500 18.09 -16.16 12.39
N PHE A 501 18.21 -15.16 13.27
CA PHE A 501 18.88 -15.33 14.56
C PHE A 501 18.12 -16.29 15.49
N SER A 502 16.78 -16.20 15.56
CA SER A 502 15.94 -17.14 16.33
C SER A 502 16.11 -18.58 15.82
N MET A 503 16.20 -18.78 14.49
CA MET A 503 16.46 -20.10 13.90
C MET A 503 17.88 -20.61 14.22
N ILE A 504 18.90 -19.75 14.15
CA ILE A 504 20.28 -20.08 14.54
C ILE A 504 20.35 -20.46 16.03
N CYS A 505 19.66 -19.76 16.92
CA CYS A 505 19.61 -20.12 18.33
C CYS A 505 19.05 -21.54 18.58
N VAL A 506 17.99 -21.94 17.87
CA VAL A 506 17.44 -23.31 17.94
C VAL A 506 18.43 -24.35 17.38
N LEU A 507 19.11 -24.03 16.26
CA LEU A 507 20.14 -24.91 15.70
C LEU A 507 21.33 -25.09 16.65
N VAL A 508 21.76 -24.03 17.34
CA VAL A 508 22.85 -24.10 18.34
C VAL A 508 22.44 -24.92 19.58
N GLN A 509 21.19 -24.79 20.05
CA GLN A 509 20.67 -25.62 21.15
C GLN A 509 20.68 -27.12 20.78
N THR A 510 20.19 -27.48 19.58
CA THR A 510 20.15 -28.89 19.15
C THR A 510 21.53 -29.47 18.78
N GLN A 511 22.54 -28.61 18.57
CA GLN A 511 23.95 -29.02 18.41
C GLN A 511 24.66 -29.33 19.73
N ARG A 512 24.25 -28.72 20.86
CA ARG A 512 24.88 -28.91 22.18
C ARG A 512 23.85 -29.24 23.29
N PRO A 513 23.16 -30.39 23.20
CA PRO A 513 22.22 -30.85 24.23
C PRO A 513 22.92 -31.32 25.51
N LYS A 514 22.17 -31.51 26.60
CA LYS A 514 22.70 -32.21 27.80
C LYS A 514 23.01 -33.67 27.44
N ALA A 515 24.19 -34.11 27.87
CA ALA A 515 24.72 -35.44 27.63
C ALA A 515 25.38 -35.91 28.95
N SER A 516 24.74 -36.86 29.63
CA SER A 516 25.04 -37.21 31.02
C SER A 516 25.16 -38.72 31.24
N LEU A 517 25.80 -39.09 32.35
CA LEU A 517 25.85 -40.47 32.85
C LEU A 517 24.68 -40.71 33.80
N LEU A 518 24.07 -41.89 33.73
CA LEU A 518 23.02 -42.29 34.68
C LEU A 518 23.57 -43.23 35.75
N GLY A 519 23.21 -42.95 37.00
CA GLY A 519 23.36 -43.85 38.14
C GLY A 519 21.99 -44.35 38.62
N GLN A 520 21.98 -45.42 39.40
CA GLN A 520 20.77 -46.07 39.91
C GLN A 520 20.47 -45.60 41.33
N ILE A 521 19.19 -45.37 41.65
CA ILE A 521 18.73 -45.16 43.03
C ILE A 521 18.62 -46.52 43.73
N GLU A 522 19.22 -46.65 44.92
CA GLU A 522 19.27 -47.90 45.70
C GLU A 522 17.89 -48.57 45.83
N ASP A 523 17.87 -49.91 45.71
CA ASP A 523 16.69 -50.79 45.71
C ASP A 523 15.53 -50.43 44.74
N THR A 524 15.78 -49.57 43.74
CA THR A 524 14.78 -49.25 42.70
C THR A 524 15.31 -49.44 41.28
N ASN A 525 14.39 -49.50 40.30
CA ASN A 525 14.70 -49.52 38.87
C ASN A 525 14.80 -48.11 38.26
N HIS A 526 14.96 -47.07 39.08
CA HIS A 526 15.06 -45.69 38.60
C HIS A 526 16.53 -45.28 38.37
N TYR A 527 16.78 -44.74 37.18
CA TYR A 527 18.08 -44.27 36.73
C TYR A 527 18.03 -42.76 36.48
N GLU A 528 18.84 -41.98 37.20
CA GLU A 528 18.86 -40.52 37.06
C GLU A 528 20.26 -39.93 36.88
N ASP A 529 20.28 -38.64 36.59
CA ASP A 529 21.46 -37.87 36.22
C ASP A 529 22.48 -37.75 37.37
N MET A 530 23.69 -38.25 37.15
CA MET A 530 24.77 -38.09 38.13
C MET A 530 25.32 -36.66 38.22
N ASP A 531 24.97 -35.77 37.28
CA ASP A 531 25.29 -34.34 37.38
C ASP A 531 24.23 -33.56 38.20
N ASP A 532 23.04 -34.13 38.45
CA ASP A 532 21.92 -33.45 39.12
C ASP A 532 21.58 -34.03 40.52
N TYR A 533 22.00 -35.26 40.84
CA TYR A 533 21.66 -35.96 42.09
C TYR A 533 22.85 -36.70 42.73
N ASP A 534 23.09 -36.42 44.02
CA ASP A 534 24.00 -37.18 44.88
C ASP A 534 23.43 -38.56 45.27
N HIS A 535 24.28 -39.46 45.79
CA HIS A 535 23.93 -40.80 46.29
C HIS A 535 23.39 -41.81 45.25
N LEU A 536 23.70 -41.62 43.96
CA LEU A 536 23.41 -42.61 42.91
C LEU A 536 24.51 -43.69 42.78
N VAL A 537 24.11 -44.96 42.69
CA VAL A 537 25.04 -46.11 42.55
C VAL A 537 25.33 -46.41 41.08
N ILE A 538 26.61 -46.56 40.74
CA ILE A 538 27.06 -46.97 39.40
C ILE A 538 27.13 -48.50 39.34
N ILE A 539 26.47 -49.11 38.34
CA ILE A 539 26.57 -50.55 38.09
C ILE A 539 28.02 -50.92 37.71
N PRO A 540 28.71 -51.81 38.44
CA PRO A 540 30.09 -52.16 38.14
C PRO A 540 30.28 -52.64 36.70
N LYS A 541 31.25 -52.03 36.00
CA LYS A 541 31.60 -52.26 34.58
C LYS A 541 30.55 -51.81 33.54
N VAL A 542 29.44 -51.18 33.93
CA VAL A 542 28.40 -50.70 33.01
C VAL A 542 28.19 -49.19 33.15
N LYS A 543 28.53 -48.43 32.09
CA LYS A 543 28.25 -46.99 32.01
C LYS A 543 27.01 -46.73 31.14
N ILE A 544 25.95 -46.18 31.73
CA ILE A 544 24.69 -45.85 31.05
C ILE A 544 24.72 -44.36 30.67
N PHE A 545 24.54 -44.05 29.38
CA PHE A 545 24.69 -42.69 28.83
C PHE A 545 23.38 -42.16 28.25
N ARG A 546 22.95 -40.96 28.70
CA ARG A 546 21.72 -40.28 28.29
C ARG A 546 22.06 -39.07 27.41
N PHE A 547 21.61 -39.08 26.15
CA PHE A 547 21.77 -37.97 25.21
C PHE A 547 20.41 -37.33 24.91
N GLN A 548 20.21 -36.09 25.35
CA GLN A 548 18.88 -35.44 25.36
C GLN A 548 18.52 -34.74 24.03
N ALA A 549 18.78 -35.37 22.87
CA ALA A 549 18.41 -34.84 21.55
C ALA A 549 18.30 -35.93 20.47
N PRO A 550 17.57 -35.67 19.36
CA PRO A 550 17.71 -36.46 18.15
C PRO A 550 19.14 -36.37 17.60
N LEU A 551 19.70 -37.51 17.15
CA LEU A 551 21.01 -37.57 16.54
C LEU A 551 20.93 -37.25 15.04
N TYR A 552 21.71 -36.27 14.58
CA TYR A 552 21.77 -35.87 13.17
C TYR A 552 23.15 -35.29 12.80
N TYR A 553 23.35 -34.94 11.53
CA TYR A 553 24.67 -34.61 10.98
C TYR A 553 25.42 -33.49 11.72
N ALA A 554 24.71 -32.51 12.31
CA ALA A 554 25.33 -31.37 12.99
C ALA A 554 25.70 -31.63 14.46
N ASN A 555 25.13 -32.66 15.11
CA ASN A 555 25.43 -32.98 16.51
C ASN A 555 26.18 -34.32 16.70
N LYS A 556 26.41 -35.09 15.62
CA LYS A 556 27.20 -36.35 15.62
C LYS A 556 28.55 -36.23 16.33
N ASP A 557 29.30 -35.14 16.10
CA ASP A 557 30.67 -34.98 16.59
C ASP A 557 30.70 -34.52 18.05
N PHE A 558 29.65 -33.81 18.48
CA PHE A 558 29.42 -33.50 19.90
C PHE A 558 28.99 -34.75 20.67
N PHE A 559 28.08 -35.56 20.10
CA PHE A 559 27.70 -36.87 20.67
C PHE A 559 28.92 -37.77 20.90
N LEU A 560 29.77 -37.96 19.87
CA LEU A 560 30.96 -38.81 19.99
C LEU A 560 31.96 -38.30 21.03
N LYS A 561 32.25 -36.98 21.04
CA LYS A 561 33.17 -36.38 22.03
C LYS A 561 32.63 -36.49 23.45
N SER A 562 31.35 -36.20 23.66
CA SER A 562 30.71 -36.31 24.98
C SER A 562 30.63 -37.75 25.47
N LEU A 563 30.33 -38.71 24.57
CA LEU A 563 30.34 -40.14 24.89
C LEU A 563 31.75 -40.63 25.28
N PHE A 564 32.79 -40.33 24.49
CA PHE A 564 34.16 -40.74 24.82
C PHE A 564 34.67 -40.09 26.11
N LYS A 565 34.27 -38.83 26.39
CA LYS A 565 34.56 -38.16 27.66
C LYS A 565 33.85 -38.84 28.85
N ALA A 566 32.55 -39.11 28.74
CA ALA A 566 31.78 -39.76 29.82
C ALA A 566 32.22 -41.21 30.09
N VAL A 567 32.65 -41.93 29.05
CA VAL A 567 33.25 -43.26 29.18
C VAL A 567 34.68 -43.19 29.73
N GLU A 568 35.33 -42.02 29.69
CA GLU A 568 36.73 -41.74 30.09
C GLU A 568 37.78 -42.52 29.27
N LEU A 569 37.40 -42.95 28.07
CA LEU A 569 38.17 -43.88 27.26
C LEU A 569 37.99 -43.53 25.78
N GLU A 570 38.86 -42.66 25.26
CA GLU A 570 38.94 -42.42 23.82
C GLU A 570 39.44 -43.69 23.11
N PRO A 571 38.62 -44.37 22.28
CA PRO A 571 38.99 -45.68 21.73
C PRO A 571 40.21 -45.62 20.81
N PHE A 572 40.39 -44.48 20.13
CA PHE A 572 41.55 -44.21 19.29
C PHE A 572 42.82 -43.91 20.11
N LEU A 573 42.70 -43.11 21.17
CA LEU A 573 43.85 -42.72 21.98
C LEU A 573 44.35 -43.87 22.85
N GLU A 574 43.46 -44.68 23.45
CA GLU A 574 43.86 -45.88 24.21
C GLU A 574 44.47 -46.95 23.30
N LYS A 575 43.93 -47.17 22.09
CA LYS A 575 44.54 -48.04 21.07
C LYS A 575 45.96 -47.57 20.67
N ASN A 576 46.18 -46.26 20.61
CA ASN A 576 47.50 -45.68 20.38
C ASN A 576 48.39 -45.63 21.64
N ARG A 577 47.81 -45.57 22.85
CA ARG A 577 48.54 -45.62 24.12
C ARG A 577 49.07 -47.02 24.38
N ARG A 578 48.29 -48.07 24.11
CA ARG A 578 48.75 -49.47 24.11
C ARG A 578 49.92 -49.66 23.15
N ARG A 579 49.77 -49.26 21.88
CA ARG A 579 50.87 -49.21 20.89
C ARG A 579 52.10 -48.41 21.34
N LYS A 580 51.93 -47.30 22.06
CA LYS A 580 53.05 -46.52 22.62
C LYS A 580 53.65 -47.14 23.88
N LEU A 581 52.88 -47.89 24.67
CA LEU A 581 53.37 -48.64 25.83
C LEU A 581 54.11 -49.91 25.40
N GLU A 582 53.61 -50.63 24.39
CA GLU A 582 54.31 -51.70 23.69
C GLU A 582 55.65 -51.19 23.14
N LYS A 583 55.65 -50.08 22.39
CA LYS A 583 56.91 -49.48 21.88
C LYS A 583 57.83 -48.92 22.98
N LYS A 584 57.29 -48.38 24.09
CA LYS A 584 58.11 -47.92 25.24
C LYS A 584 58.61 -49.07 26.13
N ALA A 585 57.91 -50.21 26.16
CA ALA A 585 58.41 -51.42 26.80
C ALA A 585 59.57 -51.98 25.98
N LYS A 586 59.37 -52.24 24.67
CA LYS A 586 60.41 -52.64 23.72
C LYS A 586 61.64 -51.70 23.80
N ALA A 587 61.42 -50.38 23.84
CA ALA A 587 62.51 -49.39 23.94
C ALA A 587 63.15 -49.24 25.34
N ARG A 588 62.47 -49.64 26.44
CA ARG A 588 63.08 -49.67 27.77
C ARG A 588 64.00 -50.87 27.94
N THR A 589 63.64 -52.03 27.41
CA THR A 589 64.56 -53.18 27.31
C THR A 589 65.80 -52.82 26.48
N ALA A 590 65.65 -52.13 25.34
CA ALA A 590 66.79 -51.67 24.54
C ALA A 590 67.69 -50.66 25.30
N LYS A 591 67.10 -49.65 25.95
CA LYS A 591 67.88 -48.65 26.70
C LYS A 591 68.53 -49.18 27.99
N GLN A 592 68.15 -50.36 28.45
CA GLN A 592 68.81 -51.01 29.58
C GLN A 592 70.05 -51.82 29.14
N THR A 593 70.24 -52.04 27.83
CA THR A 593 71.50 -52.48 27.20
C THR A 593 72.35 -51.33 26.65
N ASP A 594 71.76 -50.20 26.22
CA ASP A 594 72.50 -49.01 25.73
C ASP A 594 73.36 -48.28 26.78
N ASN A 595 73.33 -48.70 28.06
CA ASN A 595 73.99 -47.95 29.14
C ASN A 595 75.48 -48.30 29.31
N GLU A 596 76.04 -49.13 28.43
CA GLU A 596 77.49 -49.26 28.20
C GLU A 596 77.84 -48.79 26.78
N ASN A 597 78.40 -47.58 26.69
CA ASN A 597 79.07 -46.99 25.52
C ASN A 597 78.26 -46.84 24.21
N GLY A 598 77.83 -45.62 23.92
CA GLY A 598 77.53 -45.19 22.56
C GLY A 598 78.63 -44.27 22.00
N ASP A 599 79.16 -44.59 20.81
CA ASP A 599 79.58 -43.56 19.85
C ASP A 599 79.39 -44.06 18.39
N GLY A 600 79.19 -43.11 17.46
CA GLY A 600 78.32 -43.28 16.30
C GLY A 600 78.68 -44.34 15.25
N ASN A 601 79.98 -44.63 15.04
CA ASN A 601 80.41 -45.54 13.96
C ASN A 601 80.34 -47.03 14.33
N ALA A 602 80.01 -47.40 15.57
CA ALA A 602 79.90 -48.79 15.98
C ALA A 602 78.60 -49.49 15.52
N THR A 603 77.59 -48.75 15.05
CA THR A 603 76.18 -49.22 14.95
C THR A 603 75.93 -50.55 14.23
N GLY A 604 76.69 -50.90 13.18
CA GLY A 604 76.61 -52.22 12.54
C GLY A 604 77.13 -53.35 13.44
N LEU A 605 78.35 -53.19 13.94
CA LEU A 605 78.97 -54.10 14.92
C LEU A 605 78.19 -54.16 16.24
N LEU A 606 77.53 -53.07 16.64
CA LEU A 606 76.68 -53.01 17.82
C LEU A 606 75.43 -53.88 17.69
N LEU A 607 74.84 -53.99 16.48
CA LEU A 607 73.68 -54.87 16.27
C LEU A 607 74.08 -56.35 16.40
N GLU A 608 75.22 -56.74 15.84
CA GLU A 608 75.77 -58.10 15.98
C GLU A 608 76.25 -58.38 17.42
N ALA A 609 76.88 -57.41 18.08
CA ALA A 609 77.30 -57.51 19.47
C ALA A 609 76.11 -57.59 20.44
N LEU A 610 75.03 -56.84 20.20
CA LEU A 610 73.80 -56.92 20.99
C LEU A 610 73.06 -58.25 20.74
N ALA A 611 73.04 -58.77 19.51
CA ALA A 611 72.52 -60.10 19.22
C ALA A 611 73.33 -61.20 19.93
N SER A 612 74.67 -61.10 19.92
CA SER A 612 75.58 -61.99 20.63
C SER A 612 75.39 -61.90 22.16
N SER A 613 75.27 -60.68 22.70
CA SER A 613 75.00 -60.39 24.12
C SER A 613 73.65 -60.94 24.58
N LEU A 614 72.61 -60.86 23.73
CA LEU A 614 71.31 -61.47 24.00
C LEU A 614 71.41 -63.01 24.09
N VAL A 615 72.18 -63.64 23.19
CA VAL A 615 72.41 -65.09 23.21
C VAL A 615 73.20 -65.53 24.45
N THR A 616 74.27 -64.82 24.83
CA THR A 616 75.04 -65.14 26.04
C THR A 616 74.22 -64.89 27.32
N GLY A 617 73.41 -63.83 27.36
CA GLY A 617 72.48 -63.55 28.45
C GLY A 617 71.42 -64.65 28.63
N ILE A 618 70.83 -65.15 27.53
CA ILE A 618 69.89 -66.29 27.55
C ILE A 618 70.60 -67.56 28.05
N ASN A 619 71.79 -67.87 27.53
CA ASN A 619 72.55 -69.05 27.94
C ASN A 619 72.94 -69.00 29.44
N HIS A 620 73.33 -67.83 29.95
CA HIS A 620 73.63 -67.66 31.38
C HIS A 620 72.38 -67.81 32.25
N ALA A 621 71.24 -67.27 31.82
CA ALA A 621 69.97 -67.45 32.53
C ALA A 621 69.48 -68.92 32.51
N MET A 622 69.71 -69.65 31.41
CA MET A 622 69.40 -71.08 31.33
C MET A 622 70.32 -71.93 32.22
N ALA A 623 71.62 -71.66 32.25
CA ALA A 623 72.55 -72.31 33.18
C ALA A 623 72.13 -72.08 34.65
N ARG A 624 71.85 -70.83 35.01
CA ARG A 624 71.34 -70.45 36.34
C ARG A 624 70.02 -71.13 36.72
N LEU A 625 69.15 -71.44 35.75
CA LEU A 625 67.93 -72.22 35.98
C LEU A 625 68.24 -73.70 36.24
N VAL A 626 69.19 -74.29 35.52
CA VAL A 626 69.65 -75.68 35.76
C VAL A 626 70.28 -75.80 37.15
N ASP A 627 71.19 -74.89 37.54
CA ASP A 627 71.80 -74.87 38.89
C ASP A 627 70.73 -74.89 40.00
N ILE A 628 69.65 -74.11 39.81
CA ILE A 628 68.53 -74.01 40.75
C ILE A 628 67.73 -75.32 40.76
N TRP A 629 67.45 -75.91 39.61
CA TRP A 629 66.71 -77.17 39.49
C TRP A 629 67.48 -78.36 40.07
N ASP A 630 68.82 -78.36 39.98
CA ASP A 630 69.69 -79.31 40.68
C ASP A 630 69.66 -79.10 42.20
N SER A 631 69.73 -77.85 42.67
CA SER A 631 69.66 -77.55 44.10
C SER A 631 68.32 -77.93 44.77
N ILE A 632 67.25 -78.09 43.96
CA ILE A 632 65.89 -78.44 44.40
C ILE A 632 65.57 -79.92 44.14
N GLY A 633 66.39 -80.64 43.36
CA GLY A 633 66.17 -82.06 43.05
C GLY A 633 65.04 -82.33 42.05
N ILE A 634 64.88 -81.46 41.03
CA ILE A 634 63.78 -81.56 40.06
C ILE A 634 64.07 -82.62 38.98
N MET A 635 63.11 -83.50 38.74
CA MET A 635 63.17 -84.58 37.73
C MET A 635 63.32 -84.04 36.29
N GLU A 636 64.09 -84.77 35.48
CA GLU A 636 64.49 -84.39 34.10
C GLU A 636 63.30 -84.01 33.20
N ASP A 637 62.22 -84.79 33.21
CA ASP A 637 61.05 -84.55 32.36
C ASP A 637 60.40 -83.17 32.61
N GLN A 638 60.37 -82.74 33.88
CA GLN A 638 59.85 -81.41 34.26
C GLN A 638 60.80 -80.27 33.89
N ARG A 639 62.11 -80.55 33.75
CA ARG A 639 63.08 -79.59 33.20
C ARG A 639 62.83 -79.39 31.71
N ILE A 640 62.60 -80.49 30.98
CA ILE A 640 62.32 -80.49 29.54
C ILE A 640 61.02 -79.73 29.24
N GLU A 641 59.92 -79.99 29.95
CA GLU A 641 58.64 -79.28 29.76
C GLU A 641 58.77 -77.75 30.00
N ARG A 642 59.49 -77.35 31.06
CA ARG A 642 59.75 -75.94 31.36
C ARG A 642 60.66 -75.30 30.30
N MET A 643 61.69 -76.00 29.84
CA MET A 643 62.59 -75.52 28.79
C MET A 643 61.86 -75.41 27.43
N GLN A 644 60.96 -76.33 27.11
CA GLN A 644 60.08 -76.24 25.93
C GLN A 644 59.13 -75.03 26.01
N THR A 645 58.63 -74.71 27.21
CA THR A 645 57.80 -73.52 27.43
C THR A 645 58.59 -72.22 27.19
N VAL A 646 59.82 -72.12 27.73
CA VAL A 646 60.73 -70.99 27.48
C VAL A 646 61.08 -70.87 25.99
N LYS A 647 61.47 -71.99 25.36
CA LYS A 647 61.74 -72.05 23.92
C LYS A 647 60.56 -71.52 23.10
N LYS A 648 59.34 -71.99 23.38
CA LYS A 648 58.13 -71.59 22.67
C LYS A 648 57.88 -70.08 22.76
N HIS A 649 58.01 -69.48 23.95
CA HIS A 649 57.83 -68.03 24.10
C HIS A 649 58.86 -67.21 23.32
N ILE A 650 60.10 -67.70 23.20
CA ILE A 650 61.14 -67.06 22.38
C ILE A 650 60.83 -67.24 20.88
N GLU A 651 60.46 -68.44 20.43
CA GLU A 651 60.10 -68.72 19.02
C GLU A 651 58.88 -67.93 18.56
N ASP A 652 57.85 -67.80 19.40
CA ASP A 652 56.62 -67.08 19.05
C ASP A 652 56.87 -65.55 19.01
N LEU A 653 57.64 -64.99 19.95
CA LEU A 653 58.02 -63.56 19.91
C LEU A 653 58.89 -63.22 18.68
N LEU A 654 59.82 -64.09 18.29
CA LEU A 654 60.64 -63.90 17.10
C LEU A 654 59.80 -63.96 15.81
N LYS A 655 58.82 -64.88 15.72
CA LYS A 655 57.87 -64.91 14.59
C LYS A 655 57.04 -63.63 14.51
N ASP A 656 56.53 -63.12 15.63
CA ASP A 656 55.77 -61.87 15.66
C ASP A 656 56.61 -60.68 15.18
N MET A 657 57.88 -60.59 15.57
CA MET A 657 58.79 -59.54 15.11
C MET A 657 59.16 -59.68 13.63
N ILE A 658 59.46 -60.89 13.16
CA ILE A 658 59.77 -61.14 11.74
C ILE A 658 58.55 -60.82 10.87
N THR A 659 57.35 -61.25 11.27
CA THR A 659 56.12 -60.97 10.51
C THR A 659 55.70 -59.49 10.55
N GLU A 660 55.97 -58.75 11.63
CA GLU A 660 55.76 -57.29 11.67
C GLU A 660 56.63 -56.60 10.60
N GLU A 661 57.92 -56.96 10.49
CA GLU A 661 58.86 -56.38 9.51
C GLU A 661 58.62 -56.88 8.07
N GLU A 662 58.26 -58.16 7.87
CA GLU A 662 57.85 -58.64 6.54
C GLU A 662 56.57 -57.94 6.05
N SER A 663 55.62 -57.65 6.95
CA SER A 663 54.45 -56.84 6.62
C SER A 663 54.82 -55.40 6.25
N LEU A 664 55.87 -54.83 6.86
CA LEU A 664 56.36 -53.49 6.54
C LEU A 664 57.03 -53.49 5.16
N ARG A 665 57.93 -54.46 4.91
CA ARG A 665 58.58 -54.67 3.61
C ARG A 665 57.56 -54.85 2.49
N HIS A 666 56.49 -55.64 2.71
CA HIS A 666 55.43 -55.83 1.74
C HIS A 666 54.62 -54.56 1.49
N ARG A 667 54.23 -53.82 2.54
CA ARG A 667 53.52 -52.54 2.42
C ARG A 667 54.31 -51.48 1.67
N ILE A 668 55.63 -51.37 1.91
CA ILE A 668 56.47 -50.40 1.20
C ILE A 668 56.63 -50.80 -0.28
N LYS A 669 56.84 -52.08 -0.59
CA LYS A 669 56.86 -52.55 -2.00
C LYS A 669 55.52 -52.30 -2.71
N THR A 670 54.40 -52.52 -2.03
CA THR A 670 53.06 -52.21 -2.57
C THR A 670 52.91 -50.70 -2.82
N SER A 671 53.33 -49.87 -1.87
CA SER A 671 53.33 -48.41 -1.94
C SER A 671 54.12 -47.88 -3.15
N ILE A 672 55.32 -48.42 -3.39
CA ILE A 672 56.15 -48.12 -4.58
C ILE A 672 55.37 -48.43 -5.86
N ILE A 673 54.82 -49.64 -5.99
CA ILE A 673 54.09 -50.08 -7.19
C ILE A 673 52.84 -49.21 -7.44
N THR A 674 52.10 -48.82 -6.39
CA THR A 674 50.95 -47.93 -6.54
C THR A 674 51.35 -46.50 -6.89
N THR A 675 52.41 -45.97 -6.26
CA THR A 675 52.89 -44.60 -6.51
C THR A 675 53.47 -44.48 -7.92
N GLN A 676 54.22 -45.48 -8.38
CA GLN A 676 54.76 -45.55 -9.73
C GLN A 676 53.63 -45.59 -10.78
N LYS A 677 52.62 -46.45 -10.63
CA LYS A 677 51.46 -46.48 -11.55
C LYS A 677 50.66 -45.17 -11.56
N GLN A 678 50.56 -44.49 -10.41
CA GLN A 678 49.95 -43.16 -10.35
C GLN A 678 50.81 -42.12 -11.08
N LEU A 679 52.13 -42.18 -10.94
CA LEU A 679 53.08 -41.28 -11.60
C LEU A 679 53.11 -41.49 -13.12
N GLU A 680 53.13 -42.73 -13.59
CA GLU A 680 53.01 -43.11 -15.01
C GLU A 680 51.72 -42.56 -15.62
N LYS A 681 50.58 -42.74 -14.93
CA LYS A 681 49.28 -42.17 -15.34
C LYS A 681 49.30 -40.64 -15.36
N LEU A 682 49.96 -39.99 -14.40
CA LEU A 682 50.01 -38.53 -14.35
C LEU A 682 50.96 -37.93 -15.40
N CYS A 683 52.08 -38.60 -15.71
CA CYS A 683 52.95 -38.24 -16.84
C CYS A 683 52.18 -38.32 -18.17
N LEU A 684 51.38 -39.38 -18.38
CA LEU A 684 50.50 -39.49 -19.56
C LEU A 684 49.44 -38.37 -19.59
N GLU A 685 48.79 -38.06 -18.47
CA GLU A 685 47.82 -36.96 -18.38
C GLU A 685 48.44 -35.56 -18.60
N LEU A 686 49.70 -35.36 -18.21
CA LEU A 686 50.44 -34.10 -18.39
C LEU A 686 51.22 -34.02 -19.72
N SER A 687 51.20 -35.09 -20.53
CA SER A 687 52.02 -35.26 -21.76
C SER A 687 53.52 -35.07 -21.51
N MET A 688 54.05 -35.66 -20.43
CA MET A 688 55.47 -35.62 -20.06
C MET A 688 56.11 -37.01 -20.05
N GLU A 689 57.44 -37.06 -20.19
CA GLU A 689 58.18 -38.33 -20.25
C GLU A 689 58.02 -39.20 -18.98
N PRO A 690 58.08 -40.53 -19.10
CA PRO A 690 58.06 -41.43 -17.94
C PRO A 690 59.25 -41.19 -17.01
N TYR A 691 58.98 -40.99 -15.73
CA TYR A 691 60.03 -40.78 -14.72
C TYR A 691 60.86 -42.06 -14.52
N LYS A 692 62.13 -42.01 -14.92
CA LYS A 692 63.12 -43.07 -14.70
C LYS A 692 63.68 -42.99 -13.27
N LEU A 693 63.88 -44.14 -12.64
CA LEU A 693 64.51 -44.27 -11.34
C LEU A 693 66.02 -44.47 -11.46
N GLU A 694 66.78 -43.98 -10.47
CA GLU A 694 68.20 -44.29 -10.28
C GLU A 694 68.37 -45.69 -9.69
N GLU A 695 69.33 -46.46 -10.18
CA GLU A 695 69.36 -47.93 -9.98
C GLU A 695 69.86 -48.37 -8.59
N ASP A 696 70.64 -47.53 -7.89
CA ASP A 696 71.29 -47.84 -6.60
C ASP A 696 70.50 -47.40 -5.35
N LEU A 697 69.22 -47.06 -5.47
CA LEU A 697 68.41 -46.54 -4.36
C LEU A 697 67.86 -47.64 -3.42
N THR A 698 68.01 -47.45 -2.10
CA THR A 698 67.35 -48.35 -1.14
C THR A 698 65.82 -48.25 -1.24
N VAL A 699 65.12 -49.35 -0.94
CA VAL A 699 63.65 -49.46 -1.05
C VAL A 699 62.91 -48.33 -0.32
N LEU A 700 63.46 -47.81 0.80
CA LEU A 700 62.83 -46.75 1.58
C LEU A 700 63.09 -45.34 1.02
N GLN A 701 64.25 -45.12 0.38
CA GLN A 701 64.54 -43.89 -0.37
C GLN A 701 63.74 -43.85 -1.69
N MET A 702 63.64 -44.99 -2.37
CA MET A 702 62.87 -45.18 -3.60
C MET A 702 61.39 -44.79 -3.44
N GLU A 703 60.76 -45.23 -2.35
CA GLU A 703 59.36 -44.86 -2.04
C GLU A 703 59.20 -43.35 -1.78
N LYS A 704 60.15 -42.76 -1.04
CA LYS A 704 60.16 -41.32 -0.72
C LYS A 704 60.32 -40.46 -1.98
N ASN A 705 61.25 -40.82 -2.88
CA ASN A 705 61.51 -40.07 -4.11
C ASN A 705 60.30 -40.11 -5.06
N LEU A 706 59.70 -41.29 -5.25
CA LEU A 706 58.49 -41.45 -6.06
C LEU A 706 57.30 -40.62 -5.54
N ARG A 707 57.07 -40.60 -4.22
CA ARG A 707 56.02 -39.76 -3.62
C ARG A 707 56.27 -38.27 -3.82
N CYS A 708 57.49 -37.82 -3.53
CA CYS A 708 57.88 -36.41 -3.70
C CYS A 708 57.68 -35.94 -5.15
N ARG A 709 58.02 -36.79 -6.13
CA ARG A 709 57.80 -36.48 -7.55
C ARG A 709 56.30 -36.50 -7.93
N LEU A 710 55.51 -37.42 -7.38
CA LEU A 710 54.06 -37.46 -7.57
C LEU A 710 53.37 -36.20 -7.01
N ASP A 711 53.69 -35.79 -5.79
CA ASP A 711 53.15 -34.57 -5.17
C ASP A 711 53.50 -33.32 -5.99
N THR A 712 54.71 -33.27 -6.55
CA THR A 712 55.16 -32.17 -7.43
C THR A 712 54.30 -32.08 -8.70
N LEU A 713 54.07 -33.20 -9.39
CA LEU A 713 53.29 -33.21 -10.63
C LEU A 713 51.78 -33.06 -10.38
N LEU A 714 51.27 -33.52 -9.23
CA LEU A 714 49.89 -33.23 -8.80
C LEU A 714 49.68 -31.73 -8.57
N LYS A 715 50.68 -31.02 -8.00
CA LYS A 715 50.62 -29.57 -7.89
C LYS A 715 50.58 -28.90 -9.26
N GLU A 716 51.49 -29.26 -10.16
CA GLU A 716 51.54 -28.69 -11.52
C GLU A 716 50.24 -28.88 -12.30
N LYS A 717 49.61 -30.07 -12.18
CA LYS A 717 48.28 -30.34 -12.75
C LYS A 717 47.20 -29.41 -12.20
N ASN A 718 47.19 -29.16 -10.88
CA ASN A 718 46.22 -28.27 -10.24
C ASN A 718 46.46 -26.80 -10.63
N ASP A 719 47.71 -26.37 -10.71
CA ASP A 719 48.08 -25.00 -11.10
C ASP A 719 47.64 -24.73 -12.56
N ARG A 720 47.87 -25.66 -13.51
CA ARG A 720 47.36 -25.57 -14.90
C ARG A 720 45.83 -25.57 -15.00
N LEU A 721 45.13 -26.39 -14.20
CA LEU A 721 43.67 -26.42 -14.17
C LEU A 721 43.07 -25.11 -13.63
N LYS A 722 43.76 -24.46 -12.67
CA LYS A 722 43.36 -23.14 -12.19
C LYS A 722 43.56 -22.07 -13.27
N GLU A 723 44.72 -22.06 -13.92
CA GLU A 723 45.01 -21.11 -15.02
C GLU A 723 43.97 -21.21 -16.16
N LEU A 724 43.56 -22.44 -16.52
CA LEU A 724 42.48 -22.66 -17.48
C LEU A 724 41.16 -22.00 -17.01
N SER A 725 40.77 -22.20 -15.75
CA SER A 725 39.55 -21.61 -15.18
C SER A 725 39.61 -20.09 -15.16
N ASP A 726 40.75 -19.52 -14.75
CA ASP A 726 40.97 -18.07 -14.66
C ASP A 726 40.93 -17.42 -16.07
N LEU A 727 41.38 -18.13 -17.13
CA LEU A 727 41.31 -17.66 -18.53
C LEU A 727 39.93 -17.87 -19.18
N MET A 728 39.30 -19.03 -18.99
CA MET A 728 37.95 -19.28 -19.55
C MET A 728 36.91 -18.29 -19.01
N GLN A 729 37.04 -17.85 -17.76
CA GLN A 729 36.18 -16.81 -17.20
C GLN A 729 36.37 -15.44 -17.90
N GLN A 730 37.62 -15.08 -18.24
CA GLN A 730 37.91 -13.84 -18.99
C GLN A 730 37.38 -13.90 -20.44
N ASP A 731 37.48 -15.07 -21.07
CA ASP A 731 36.94 -15.32 -22.40
C ASP A 731 35.41 -15.22 -22.42
N GLU A 732 34.72 -15.82 -21.44
CA GLU A 732 33.26 -15.73 -21.28
C GLU A 732 32.80 -14.29 -21.05
N GLU A 733 33.47 -13.50 -20.20
CA GLU A 733 33.14 -12.09 -19.94
C GLU A 733 33.30 -11.20 -21.20
N LEU A 734 34.39 -11.38 -21.94
CA LEU A 734 34.63 -10.68 -23.21
C LEU A 734 33.62 -11.10 -24.29
N CYS A 735 33.32 -12.39 -24.38
CA CYS A 735 32.34 -12.93 -25.33
C CYS A 735 30.92 -12.42 -25.05
N VAL A 736 30.51 -12.32 -23.78
CA VAL A 736 29.23 -11.69 -23.40
C VAL A 736 29.23 -10.20 -23.79
N THR A 737 30.30 -9.45 -23.49
CA THR A 737 30.39 -8.01 -23.83
C THR A 737 30.26 -7.76 -25.34
N LEU A 738 30.88 -8.61 -26.17
CA LEU A 738 30.99 -8.45 -27.63
C LEU A 738 29.94 -9.22 -28.44
N CYS A 739 29.17 -10.08 -27.77
CA CYS A 739 28.36 -11.16 -28.38
C CYS A 739 29.17 -12.05 -29.34
N ALA A 740 30.34 -12.50 -28.88
CA ALA A 740 31.19 -13.48 -29.57
C ALA A 740 30.97 -14.91 -29.02
N THR A 741 31.52 -15.91 -29.71
CA THR A 741 31.47 -17.33 -29.31
C THR A 741 32.73 -17.71 -28.51
N PRO A 742 32.62 -18.18 -27.25
CA PRO A 742 33.77 -18.59 -26.44
C PRO A 742 34.63 -19.70 -27.08
N TYR A 743 35.92 -19.73 -26.73
CA TYR A 743 36.88 -20.70 -27.24
C TYR A 743 36.58 -22.11 -26.69
N TYR A 744 36.22 -23.03 -27.58
CA TYR A 744 35.78 -24.37 -27.18
C TYR A 744 36.96 -25.31 -26.87
N ILE A 745 37.12 -25.65 -25.58
CA ILE A 745 38.03 -26.69 -25.11
C ILE A 745 37.20 -27.93 -24.70
N PRO A 746 37.52 -29.15 -25.19
CA PRO A 746 36.76 -30.36 -24.86
C PRO A 746 36.69 -30.66 -23.36
N THR A 747 35.49 -30.98 -22.88
CA THR A 747 35.22 -31.19 -21.45
C THR A 747 35.86 -32.48 -20.92
N GLY A 748 36.78 -32.33 -19.96
CA GLY A 748 37.39 -33.43 -19.21
C GLY A 748 38.82 -33.82 -19.63
N SER A 749 39.34 -33.27 -20.73
CA SER A 749 40.77 -33.34 -21.06
C SER A 749 41.57 -32.26 -20.32
N LEU A 750 42.81 -32.58 -19.93
CA LEU A 750 43.77 -31.56 -19.48
C LEU A 750 44.26 -30.78 -20.71
N PRO A 751 44.26 -29.44 -20.71
CA PRO A 751 44.64 -28.65 -21.88
C PRO A 751 46.13 -28.80 -22.19
N SER A 752 46.49 -28.80 -23.48
CA SER A 752 47.89 -28.70 -23.90
C SER A 752 48.42 -27.28 -23.67
N LEU A 753 49.76 -27.15 -23.59
CA LEU A 753 50.41 -25.84 -23.55
C LEU A 753 50.11 -24.99 -24.79
N THR A 754 49.84 -25.61 -25.95
CA THR A 754 49.44 -24.89 -27.17
C THR A 754 48.03 -24.34 -27.06
N GLN A 755 47.07 -25.13 -26.57
CA GLN A 755 45.68 -24.70 -26.36
C GLN A 755 45.58 -23.55 -25.34
N MET A 756 46.42 -23.58 -24.30
CA MET A 756 46.53 -22.47 -23.34
C MET A 756 47.08 -21.19 -24.00
N GLN A 757 47.98 -21.31 -24.99
CA GLN A 757 48.50 -20.16 -25.73
C GLN A 757 47.48 -19.63 -26.77
N GLU A 758 46.81 -20.52 -27.50
CA GLU A 758 45.71 -20.19 -28.43
C GLU A 758 44.59 -19.40 -27.73
N LEU A 759 44.16 -19.86 -26.54
CA LEU A 759 43.18 -19.16 -25.70
C LEU A 759 43.66 -17.76 -25.28
N ARG A 760 44.94 -17.62 -24.92
CA ARG A 760 45.54 -16.32 -24.55
C ARG A 760 45.60 -15.36 -25.74
N GLU A 761 45.87 -15.85 -26.95
CA GLU A 761 45.85 -15.03 -28.17
C GLU A 761 44.41 -14.65 -28.58
N HIS A 762 43.43 -15.54 -28.40
CA HIS A 762 42.01 -15.24 -28.64
C HIS A 762 41.47 -14.15 -27.69
N ILE A 763 41.70 -14.29 -26.39
CA ILE A 763 41.35 -13.29 -25.36
C ILE A 763 41.97 -11.93 -25.70
N LYS A 764 43.23 -11.91 -26.18
CA LYS A 764 43.90 -10.67 -26.61
C LYS A 764 43.18 -10.02 -27.79
N GLN A 765 42.84 -10.78 -28.84
CA GLN A 765 42.10 -10.26 -30.01
C GLN A 765 40.73 -9.67 -29.61
N LEU A 766 39.98 -10.36 -28.74
CA LEU A 766 38.72 -9.85 -28.20
C LEU A 766 38.91 -8.56 -27.39
N SER A 767 39.98 -8.46 -26.60
CA SER A 767 40.27 -7.24 -25.82
C SER A 767 40.56 -6.01 -26.70
N GLU A 768 41.29 -6.18 -27.80
CA GLU A 768 41.60 -5.11 -28.77
C GLU A 768 40.34 -4.66 -29.54
N GLU A 769 39.46 -5.60 -29.91
CA GLU A 769 38.17 -5.30 -30.54
C GLU A 769 37.21 -4.58 -29.57
N LYS A 770 37.19 -4.95 -28.28
CA LYS A 770 36.44 -4.22 -27.24
C LYS A 770 36.87 -2.77 -27.14
N GLU A 771 38.18 -2.49 -27.11
CA GLU A 771 38.71 -1.12 -27.05
C GLU A 771 38.30 -0.29 -28.29
N ASN A 772 38.33 -0.88 -29.49
CA ASN A 772 37.92 -0.21 -30.72
C ASN A 772 36.41 0.10 -30.75
N ARG A 773 35.56 -0.84 -30.33
CA ARG A 773 34.10 -0.62 -30.28
C ARG A 773 33.71 0.44 -29.25
N VAL A 774 34.36 0.47 -28.08
CA VAL A 774 34.12 1.49 -27.04
C VAL A 774 34.37 2.90 -27.58
N LYS A 775 35.48 3.13 -28.31
CA LYS A 775 35.80 4.44 -28.92
C LYS A 775 34.75 4.90 -29.94
N VAL A 776 34.22 3.98 -30.74
CA VAL A 776 33.16 4.28 -31.73
C VAL A 776 31.83 4.58 -31.01
N PHE A 777 31.49 3.81 -29.98
CA PHE A 777 30.29 4.03 -29.18
C PHE A 777 30.32 5.39 -28.45
N SER A 778 31.45 5.75 -27.82
CA SER A 778 31.56 7.01 -27.07
C SER A 778 31.36 8.24 -27.94
N GLY A 779 31.95 8.27 -29.14
CA GLY A 779 31.77 9.38 -30.09
C GLY A 779 30.36 9.47 -30.68
N LEU A 780 29.70 8.33 -30.92
CA LEU A 780 28.29 8.33 -31.35
C LEU A 780 27.36 8.84 -30.23
N ARG A 781 27.59 8.44 -28.97
CA ARG A 781 26.85 8.93 -27.80
C ARG A 781 26.97 10.44 -27.63
N GLU A 782 28.18 10.99 -27.80
CA GLU A 782 28.43 12.43 -27.69
C GLU A 782 27.68 13.22 -28.77
N ASN A 783 27.75 12.78 -30.04
CA ASN A 783 27.00 13.40 -31.14
C ASN A 783 25.47 13.33 -30.95
N ILE A 784 24.94 12.18 -30.51
CA ILE A 784 23.51 11.99 -30.23
C ILE A 784 23.06 12.95 -29.11
N ARG A 785 23.80 13.01 -28.00
CA ARG A 785 23.51 13.92 -26.88
C ARG A 785 23.48 15.37 -27.33
N ASN A 786 24.53 15.83 -28.02
CA ASN A 786 24.63 17.24 -28.46
C ASN A 786 23.45 17.65 -29.37
N LEU A 787 22.99 16.76 -30.27
CA LEU A 787 21.82 17.01 -31.11
C LEU A 787 20.51 17.00 -30.32
N MET A 788 20.37 16.12 -29.32
CA MET A 788 19.19 16.08 -28.46
C MET A 788 19.08 17.32 -27.57
N ASP A 789 20.20 17.78 -27.01
CA ASP A 789 20.29 19.00 -26.20
C ASP A 789 19.96 20.24 -27.05
N GLU A 790 20.50 20.36 -28.27
CA GLU A 790 20.20 21.46 -29.20
C GLU A 790 18.71 21.48 -29.65
N MET A 791 18.11 20.30 -29.84
CA MET A 791 16.68 20.20 -30.16
C MET A 791 15.77 20.47 -28.96
N GLY A 792 16.22 20.17 -27.73
CA GLY A 792 15.32 20.02 -26.58
C GLY A 792 14.45 18.76 -26.70
N HIS A 793 15.04 17.64 -27.13
CA HIS A 793 14.35 16.36 -27.38
C HIS A 793 14.63 15.35 -26.26
N GLU A 794 13.59 14.91 -25.54
CA GLU A 794 13.69 13.87 -24.51
C GLU A 794 13.73 12.46 -25.12
N PRO A 795 14.52 11.51 -24.58
CA PRO A 795 14.70 10.18 -25.18
C PRO A 795 13.42 9.32 -25.12
N GLU A 796 12.72 9.21 -26.26
CA GLU A 796 11.45 8.49 -26.39
C GLU A 796 11.68 6.96 -26.47
N THR A 797 12.51 6.50 -27.40
CA THR A 797 12.76 5.06 -27.60
C THR A 797 13.63 4.45 -26.50
N SER A 798 13.67 3.11 -26.42
CA SER A 798 14.61 2.42 -25.54
C SER A 798 16.06 2.65 -25.97
N LEU A 799 16.33 2.62 -27.28
CA LEU A 799 17.66 2.87 -27.86
C LEU A 799 18.17 4.29 -27.55
N GLU A 800 17.31 5.32 -27.61
CA GLU A 800 17.69 6.68 -27.19
C GLU A 800 18.08 6.70 -25.70
N ARG A 801 17.23 6.15 -24.81
CA ARG A 801 17.50 6.11 -23.36
C ARG A 801 18.80 5.37 -23.05
N GLU A 802 18.97 4.17 -23.60
CA GLU A 802 20.17 3.34 -23.46
C GLU A 802 21.43 4.04 -24.01
N SER A 803 21.29 4.84 -25.08
CA SER A 803 22.42 5.59 -25.64
C SER A 803 22.83 6.81 -24.80
N VAL A 804 21.90 7.51 -24.18
CA VAL A 804 22.16 8.77 -23.45
C VAL A 804 22.65 8.53 -22.02
N CYS A 805 22.27 7.40 -21.41
CA CYS A 805 22.56 7.03 -20.02
C CYS A 805 24.05 7.17 -19.62
N PRO A 806 24.35 7.49 -18.34
CA PRO A 806 25.73 7.56 -17.84
C PRO A 806 26.40 6.17 -17.79
N ASP A 807 25.66 5.18 -17.28
CA ASP A 807 26.15 3.85 -16.90
C ASP A 807 26.49 3.00 -18.15
N ALA A 808 27.77 3.00 -18.51
CA ALA A 808 28.27 2.38 -19.74
C ALA A 808 28.21 0.84 -19.74
N ASP A 809 28.07 0.20 -18.58
CA ASP A 809 28.22 -1.25 -18.40
C ASP A 809 27.01 -2.08 -18.87
N ILE A 810 25.91 -1.43 -19.28
CA ILE A 810 24.66 -2.09 -19.69
C ILE A 810 24.56 -2.27 -21.22
N PHE A 811 25.26 -1.44 -22.01
CA PHE A 811 25.10 -1.42 -23.47
C PHE A 811 25.98 -2.46 -24.17
N LEU A 812 25.38 -3.55 -24.67
CA LEU A 812 26.08 -4.59 -25.43
C LEU A 812 26.70 -4.00 -26.71
N LEU A 813 28.02 -4.13 -26.87
CA LEU A 813 28.78 -3.55 -28.00
C LEU A 813 28.72 -4.45 -29.24
N THR A 814 27.52 -4.81 -29.68
CA THR A 814 27.30 -5.57 -30.92
C THR A 814 27.45 -4.67 -32.15
N HIS A 815 27.82 -5.24 -33.31
CA HIS A 815 27.82 -4.48 -34.57
C HIS A 815 26.42 -4.00 -34.97
N GLU A 816 25.36 -4.72 -34.60
CA GLU A 816 23.98 -4.34 -34.88
C GLU A 816 23.58 -3.11 -34.06
N ASN A 817 23.93 -3.07 -32.77
CA ASN A 817 23.68 -1.93 -31.89
C ASN A 817 24.45 -0.67 -32.35
N ILE A 818 25.72 -0.82 -32.72
CA ILE A 818 26.52 0.29 -33.27
C ILE A 818 25.96 0.78 -34.61
N LYS A 819 25.38 -0.11 -35.43
CA LYS A 819 24.67 0.26 -36.67
C LYS A 819 23.34 0.96 -36.39
N ALA A 820 22.60 0.53 -35.37
CA ALA A 820 21.36 1.15 -34.93
C ALA A 820 21.59 2.57 -34.40
N LEU A 821 22.65 2.82 -33.62
CA LEU A 821 23.04 4.15 -33.17
C LEU A 821 23.39 5.09 -34.34
N LYS A 822 24.05 4.60 -35.39
CA LYS A 822 24.32 5.38 -36.61
C LYS A 822 23.04 5.72 -37.38
N LEU A 823 22.04 4.84 -37.37
CA LEU A 823 20.73 5.11 -37.96
C LEU A 823 19.94 6.12 -37.13
N LEU A 824 19.95 5.99 -35.79
CA LEU A 824 19.31 6.92 -34.85
C LEU A 824 19.88 8.34 -35.00
N LEU A 825 21.21 8.48 -35.09
CA LEU A 825 21.86 9.77 -35.35
C LEU A 825 21.28 10.46 -36.60
N SER A 826 21.19 9.74 -37.72
CA SER A 826 20.61 10.25 -38.97
C SER A 826 19.10 10.55 -38.89
N GLN A 827 18.36 9.81 -38.06
CA GLN A 827 16.94 10.10 -37.79
C GLN A 827 16.76 11.38 -36.95
N LEU A 828 17.63 11.62 -35.97
CA LEU A 828 17.64 12.84 -35.15
C LEU A 828 18.02 14.07 -35.98
N GLU A 829 19.00 13.95 -36.89
CA GLU A 829 19.33 14.99 -37.89
C GLU A 829 18.10 15.36 -38.75
N MET A 830 17.36 14.39 -39.28
CA MET A 830 16.11 14.67 -40.02
C MET A 830 14.99 15.25 -39.14
N LYS A 831 14.89 14.85 -37.86
CA LYS A 831 13.89 15.41 -36.91
C LYS A 831 14.17 16.90 -36.68
N LYS A 832 15.44 17.28 -36.54
CA LYS A 832 15.90 18.68 -36.40
C LYS A 832 15.44 19.54 -37.58
N ASP A 833 15.72 19.12 -38.81
CA ASP A 833 15.33 19.87 -40.02
C ASP A 833 13.81 20.04 -40.14
N SER A 834 13.03 19.01 -39.79
CA SER A 834 11.56 19.08 -39.76
C SER A 834 11.05 20.08 -38.70
N MET A 835 11.72 20.20 -37.56
CA MET A 835 11.37 21.18 -36.52
C MET A 835 11.74 22.61 -36.92
N ILE A 836 12.89 22.82 -37.56
CA ILE A 836 13.27 24.11 -38.18
C ILE A 836 12.19 24.57 -39.17
N SER A 837 11.76 23.69 -40.09
CA SER A 837 10.68 24.00 -41.05
C SER A 837 9.33 24.29 -40.37
N SER A 838 9.10 23.78 -39.15
CA SER A 838 7.85 24.00 -38.42
C SER A 838 7.84 25.34 -37.68
N ARG A 839 8.96 25.71 -37.04
CA ARG A 839 9.20 27.05 -36.46
C ARG A 839 8.95 28.15 -37.50
N ASP A 840 9.51 27.99 -38.69
CA ASP A 840 9.47 29.04 -39.72
C ASP A 840 8.05 29.25 -40.27
N LYS A 841 7.25 28.18 -40.40
CA LYS A 841 5.82 28.29 -40.76
C LYS A 841 4.98 29.02 -39.70
N LEU A 842 5.26 28.81 -38.42
CA LEU A 842 4.57 29.52 -37.33
C LEU A 842 4.95 31.01 -37.31
N LYS A 843 6.22 31.33 -37.59
CA LYS A 843 6.70 32.70 -37.75
C LYS A 843 6.00 33.42 -38.92
N ASP A 844 5.91 32.78 -40.09
CA ASP A 844 5.17 33.32 -41.24
C ASP A 844 3.68 33.54 -40.93
N ARG A 845 3.04 32.58 -40.21
CA ARG A 845 1.64 32.70 -39.76
C ARG A 845 1.45 33.88 -38.80
N ALA A 846 2.36 34.05 -37.82
CA ALA A 846 2.32 35.16 -36.88
C ALA A 846 2.44 36.51 -37.59
N THR A 847 3.39 36.66 -38.52
CA THR A 847 3.54 37.89 -39.33
C THR A 847 2.32 38.15 -40.21
N SER A 848 1.71 37.13 -40.80
CA SER A 848 0.47 37.26 -41.59
C SER A 848 -0.71 37.79 -40.75
N LEU A 849 -0.91 37.24 -39.54
CA LEU A 849 -1.96 37.68 -38.62
C LEU A 849 -1.71 39.08 -38.07
N TRP A 850 -0.45 39.40 -37.70
CA TRP A 850 -0.05 40.72 -37.21
C TRP A 850 -0.43 41.83 -38.18
N ASN A 851 -0.05 41.65 -39.45
CA ASN A 851 -0.34 42.60 -40.52
C ASN A 851 -1.86 42.76 -40.76
N ARG A 852 -2.62 41.65 -40.70
CA ARG A 852 -4.07 41.65 -40.92
C ARG A 852 -4.88 42.26 -39.77
N LEU A 853 -4.36 42.21 -38.53
CA LEU A 853 -5.03 42.76 -37.35
C LEU A 853 -4.71 44.23 -37.05
N SER A 854 -3.73 44.80 -37.78
CA SER A 854 -3.25 46.19 -37.63
C SER A 854 -2.89 46.54 -36.18
N CYS A 855 -2.08 45.69 -35.56
CA CYS A 855 -1.58 45.89 -34.20
C CYS A 855 -0.58 47.07 -34.11
N PRO A 856 -0.56 47.86 -33.02
CA PRO A 856 0.40 48.96 -32.85
C PRO A 856 1.86 48.50 -32.73
N ASP A 857 2.79 49.36 -33.15
CA ASP A 857 4.25 49.11 -33.14
C ASP A 857 4.83 48.85 -31.74
N GLU A 858 4.14 49.24 -30.66
CA GLU A 858 4.57 49.02 -29.28
C GLU A 858 4.73 47.52 -28.91
N GLY A 859 4.06 46.61 -29.65
CA GLY A 859 4.25 45.16 -29.49
C GLY A 859 5.34 44.55 -30.38
N ALA A 860 6.05 45.35 -31.20
CA ALA A 860 7.05 44.84 -32.14
C ALA A 860 8.31 44.25 -31.46
N GLU A 861 8.50 44.46 -30.15
CA GLU A 861 9.63 43.89 -29.39
C GLU A 861 9.61 42.35 -29.34
N GLU A 862 8.43 41.71 -29.34
CA GLU A 862 8.33 40.23 -29.32
C GLU A 862 8.93 39.58 -30.58
N PHE A 863 8.91 40.31 -31.71
CA PHE A 863 9.53 39.91 -32.98
C PHE A 863 11.05 40.23 -33.03
N LYS A 864 11.61 40.94 -32.04
CA LYS A 864 13.03 41.34 -31.97
C LYS A 864 13.86 40.57 -30.95
N GLN A 865 13.24 39.99 -29.91
CA GLN A 865 13.95 39.18 -28.91
C GLN A 865 14.71 38.00 -29.55
N GLU A 866 15.94 37.78 -29.11
CA GLU A 866 16.86 36.71 -29.56
C GLU A 866 16.24 35.30 -29.47
N PRO A 867 16.73 34.32 -30.24
CA PRO A 867 16.27 32.92 -30.16
C PRO A 867 16.63 32.29 -28.80
N LEU A 868 15.83 31.30 -28.40
CA LEU A 868 16.00 30.58 -27.13
C LEU A 868 17.03 29.44 -27.23
N ASN A 869 17.43 28.89 -26.08
CA ASN A 869 18.49 27.88 -25.98
C ASN A 869 18.16 26.55 -26.66
N THR A 870 16.89 26.23 -26.93
CA THR A 870 16.48 24.99 -27.63
C THR A 870 15.49 25.28 -28.75
N LEU A 871 15.50 24.43 -29.79
CA LEU A 871 14.58 24.54 -30.92
C LEU A 871 13.12 24.30 -30.51
N CYS A 872 12.87 23.43 -29.52
CA CYS A 872 11.54 23.22 -28.92
C CYS A 872 10.96 24.49 -28.27
N ASP A 873 11.76 25.26 -27.55
CA ASP A 873 11.31 26.49 -26.88
C ASP A 873 10.97 27.59 -27.88
N ASP A 874 11.78 27.72 -28.94
CA ASP A 874 11.52 28.61 -30.07
C ASP A 874 10.17 28.30 -30.75
N ILE A 875 9.85 27.02 -30.97
CA ILE A 875 8.57 26.57 -31.54
C ILE A 875 7.41 26.90 -30.59
N ARG A 876 7.54 26.59 -29.29
CA ARG A 876 6.52 26.91 -28.27
C ARG A 876 6.24 28.41 -28.19
N ARG A 877 7.28 29.25 -28.28
CA ARG A 877 7.15 30.72 -28.34
C ARG A 877 6.38 31.18 -29.58
N TRP A 878 6.74 30.72 -30.78
CA TRP A 878 6.02 31.12 -32.01
C TRP A 878 4.56 30.63 -32.03
N GLN A 879 4.27 29.45 -31.48
CA GLN A 879 2.89 28.97 -31.32
C GLN A 879 2.07 29.91 -30.41
N GLY A 880 2.59 30.27 -29.23
CA GLY A 880 1.89 31.17 -28.31
C GLY A 880 1.64 32.57 -28.87
N VAL A 881 2.51 33.08 -29.75
CA VAL A 881 2.28 34.33 -30.50
C VAL A 881 1.13 34.18 -31.51
N VAL A 882 1.06 33.05 -32.24
CA VAL A 882 -0.07 32.76 -33.15
C VAL A 882 -1.38 32.66 -32.36
N ASP A 883 -1.41 31.85 -31.29
CA ASP A 883 -2.62 31.60 -30.48
C ASP A 883 -3.20 32.91 -29.91
N ARG A 884 -2.34 33.81 -29.41
CA ARG A 884 -2.75 35.14 -28.92
C ARG A 884 -3.32 36.02 -30.03
N LEU A 885 -2.77 35.97 -31.24
CA LEU A 885 -3.26 36.76 -32.37
C LEU A 885 -4.60 36.21 -32.90
N GLU A 886 -4.79 34.90 -32.96
CA GLU A 886 -6.08 34.29 -33.35
C GLU A 886 -7.17 34.52 -32.28
N LEU A 887 -6.81 34.51 -31.00
CA LEU A 887 -7.71 34.95 -29.91
C LEU A 887 -8.12 36.42 -30.07
N LEU A 888 -7.17 37.32 -30.34
CA LEU A 888 -7.45 38.74 -30.57
C LEU A 888 -8.34 38.98 -31.81
N GLN A 889 -8.18 38.17 -32.87
CA GLN A 889 -9.09 38.17 -34.02
C GLN A 889 -10.51 37.79 -33.60
N ARG A 890 -10.69 36.71 -32.82
CA ARG A 890 -12.00 36.25 -32.35
C ARG A 890 -12.70 37.31 -31.49
N THR A 891 -11.98 37.95 -30.55
CA THR A 891 -12.55 39.01 -29.70
C THR A 891 -12.95 40.25 -30.52
N LYS A 892 -12.20 40.62 -31.57
CA LYS A 892 -12.63 41.69 -32.49
C LYS A 892 -13.88 41.31 -33.30
N LEU A 893 -14.02 40.04 -33.72
CA LEU A 893 -15.22 39.56 -34.41
C LEU A 893 -16.45 39.54 -33.49
N GLU A 894 -16.28 39.12 -32.23
CA GLU A 894 -17.31 39.17 -31.18
C GLU A 894 -17.86 40.59 -30.98
N GLU A 895 -16.98 41.58 -30.81
CA GLU A 895 -17.38 42.99 -30.61
C GLU A 895 -18.14 43.58 -31.81
N VAL A 896 -17.92 43.08 -33.03
CA VAL A 896 -18.64 43.51 -34.24
C VAL A 896 -19.97 42.77 -34.38
N ILE A 897 -19.97 41.44 -34.28
CA ILE A 897 -21.17 40.60 -34.43
C ILE A 897 -22.24 40.99 -33.40
N ASP A 898 -21.86 41.26 -32.15
CA ASP A 898 -22.83 41.63 -31.11
C ASP A 898 -23.42 43.04 -31.29
N LYS A 899 -22.72 43.96 -31.99
CA LYS A 899 -23.31 45.25 -32.41
C LYS A 899 -24.32 45.05 -33.53
N VAL A 900 -24.02 44.19 -34.52
CA VAL A 900 -24.95 43.83 -35.61
C VAL A 900 -26.20 43.13 -35.05
N ARG A 901 -26.05 42.25 -34.03
CA ARG A 901 -27.17 41.64 -33.27
C ARG A 901 -28.02 42.68 -32.52
N GLN A 902 -27.40 43.68 -31.89
CA GLN A 902 -28.13 44.76 -31.23
C GLN A 902 -28.94 45.60 -32.23
N GLU A 903 -28.38 45.91 -33.41
CA GLU A 903 -29.14 46.56 -34.48
C GLU A 903 -30.30 45.68 -35.01
N LEU A 904 -30.08 44.38 -35.20
CA LEU A 904 -31.11 43.42 -35.62
C LEU A 904 -32.33 43.45 -34.69
N VAL A 905 -32.12 43.38 -33.37
CA VAL A 905 -33.22 43.44 -32.38
C VAL A 905 -33.99 44.76 -32.49
N VAL A 906 -33.29 45.89 -32.59
CA VAL A 906 -33.91 47.22 -32.74
C VAL A 906 -34.76 47.32 -34.02
N PHE A 907 -34.36 46.66 -35.10
CA PHE A 907 -35.15 46.63 -36.34
C PHE A 907 -36.29 45.60 -36.31
N TRP A 908 -36.12 44.41 -35.72
CA TRP A 908 -37.22 43.46 -35.51
C TRP A 908 -38.36 44.03 -34.65
N ASP A 909 -38.02 44.81 -33.61
CA ASP A 909 -39.02 45.46 -32.75
C ASP A 909 -39.74 46.61 -33.48
N LYS A 910 -39.04 47.41 -34.29
CA LYS A 910 -39.66 48.42 -35.18
C LYS A 910 -40.59 47.79 -36.21
N CYS A 911 -40.24 46.62 -36.73
CA CYS A 911 -41.08 45.84 -37.65
C CYS A 911 -42.18 45.04 -36.95
N MET A 912 -42.28 45.08 -35.62
CA MET A 912 -43.26 44.35 -34.80
C MET A 912 -43.24 42.81 -35.02
N PHE A 913 -42.08 42.25 -35.35
CA PHE A 913 -41.93 40.82 -35.64
C PHE A 913 -42.17 39.96 -34.39
N GLY A 914 -43.04 38.95 -34.53
CA GLY A 914 -43.31 37.94 -33.50
C GLY A 914 -42.18 36.90 -33.36
N PRO A 915 -42.28 35.99 -32.38
CA PRO A 915 -41.26 34.96 -32.14
C PRO A 915 -41.06 34.07 -33.36
N GLU A 916 -42.14 33.59 -33.99
CA GLU A 916 -42.14 32.74 -35.19
C GLU A 916 -41.45 33.41 -36.41
N GLN A 917 -41.40 34.75 -36.45
CA GLN A 917 -40.73 35.51 -37.51
C GLN A 917 -39.23 35.71 -37.24
N ARG A 918 -38.77 35.54 -35.99
CA ARG A 918 -37.35 35.62 -35.58
C ARG A 918 -36.70 34.23 -35.51
N GLU A 919 -37.49 33.20 -35.20
CA GLU A 919 -37.06 31.81 -35.05
C GLU A 919 -36.18 31.26 -36.19
N PRO A 920 -36.45 31.52 -37.49
CA PRO A 920 -35.62 31.00 -38.59
C PRO A 920 -34.16 31.49 -38.59
N PHE A 921 -33.88 32.68 -38.03
CA PHE A 921 -32.51 33.20 -37.90
C PHE A 921 -31.91 32.92 -36.50
N ASN A 922 -32.72 32.47 -35.54
CA ASN A 922 -32.33 32.34 -34.14
C ASN A 922 -31.16 31.36 -33.91
N ILE A 923 -30.99 30.37 -34.80
CA ILE A 923 -29.85 29.44 -34.80
C ILE A 923 -28.52 30.18 -34.96
N HIS A 924 -28.43 31.14 -35.88
CA HIS A 924 -27.23 31.96 -36.08
C HIS A 924 -27.12 33.10 -35.05
N PHE A 925 -28.27 33.68 -34.66
CA PHE A 925 -28.32 34.71 -33.62
C PHE A 925 -27.76 34.23 -32.27
N CYS A 926 -27.94 32.95 -31.93
CA CYS A 926 -27.44 32.35 -30.69
C CYS A 926 -26.07 31.64 -30.79
N ASP A 927 -25.38 31.69 -31.94
CA ASP A 927 -24.08 31.03 -32.09
C ASP A 927 -22.94 31.77 -31.36
N ALA A 928 -22.13 31.05 -30.59
CA ALA A 928 -20.97 31.56 -29.84
C ALA A 928 -19.64 31.41 -30.62
N ASN A 929 -19.68 30.86 -31.84
CA ASN A 929 -18.52 30.67 -32.70
C ASN A 929 -18.33 31.87 -33.64
N TYR A 930 -17.88 32.97 -33.06
CA TYR A 930 -17.57 34.23 -33.75
C TYR A 930 -16.54 34.02 -34.88
N THR A 931 -17.05 33.82 -36.10
CA THR A 931 -16.31 33.59 -37.34
C THR A 931 -16.63 34.66 -38.38
N GLU A 932 -15.77 34.81 -39.38
CA GLU A 932 -15.98 35.76 -40.48
C GLU A 932 -17.22 35.39 -41.32
N GLU A 933 -17.55 34.09 -41.42
CA GLU A 933 -18.79 33.60 -42.04
C GLU A 933 -20.03 33.99 -41.21
N LEU A 934 -19.99 33.81 -39.88
CA LEU A 934 -21.09 34.19 -38.99
C LEU A 934 -21.38 35.70 -39.05
N LEU A 935 -20.36 36.55 -39.18
CA LEU A 935 -20.54 37.99 -39.40
C LEU A 935 -21.30 38.27 -40.70
N SER A 936 -20.89 37.65 -41.81
CA SER A 936 -21.52 37.84 -43.12
C SER A 936 -23.01 37.48 -43.13
N LEU A 937 -23.42 36.46 -42.36
CA LEU A 937 -24.82 36.07 -42.19
C LEU A 937 -25.63 37.11 -41.41
N HIS A 938 -25.04 37.71 -40.36
CA HIS A 938 -25.70 38.75 -39.57
C HIS A 938 -25.85 40.06 -40.34
N ASP A 939 -24.85 40.48 -41.13
CA ASP A 939 -24.95 41.66 -41.99
C ASP A 939 -26.02 41.47 -43.08
N CYS A 940 -26.11 40.28 -43.67
CA CYS A 940 -27.11 39.93 -44.68
C CYS A 940 -28.55 40.01 -44.13
N GLU A 941 -28.82 39.41 -42.97
CA GLU A 941 -30.15 39.48 -42.34
C GLU A 941 -30.47 40.92 -41.89
N LEU A 942 -29.48 41.68 -41.39
CA LEU A 942 -29.69 43.07 -40.99
C LEU A 942 -30.07 43.97 -42.18
N LEU A 943 -29.44 43.78 -43.35
CA LEU A 943 -29.81 44.49 -44.58
C LEU A 943 -31.24 44.13 -45.04
N LYS A 944 -31.59 42.85 -45.03
CA LYS A 944 -32.92 42.33 -45.38
C LYS A 944 -34.03 42.88 -44.47
N VAL A 945 -33.81 42.93 -43.15
CA VAL A 945 -34.79 43.50 -42.20
C VAL A 945 -34.88 45.02 -42.35
N LYS A 946 -33.77 45.72 -42.61
CA LYS A 946 -33.76 47.16 -42.95
C LYS A 946 -34.57 47.45 -44.23
N GLU A 947 -34.42 46.64 -45.28
CA GLU A 947 -35.19 46.80 -46.52
C GLU A 947 -36.70 46.55 -46.31
N PHE A 948 -37.07 45.53 -45.50
CA PHE A 948 -38.46 45.31 -45.10
C PHE A 948 -39.04 46.51 -44.35
N TYR A 949 -38.28 47.08 -43.39
CA TYR A 949 -38.72 48.24 -42.61
C TYR A 949 -39.04 49.44 -43.50
N GLU A 950 -38.19 49.76 -44.48
CA GLU A 950 -38.45 50.89 -45.40
C GLU A 950 -39.73 50.69 -46.24
N LYS A 951 -39.99 49.47 -46.71
CA LYS A 951 -41.21 49.13 -47.47
C LYS A 951 -42.47 49.14 -46.58
N ALA A 952 -42.36 48.66 -45.35
CA ALA A 952 -43.50 48.54 -44.41
C ALA A 952 -43.79 49.83 -43.63
N ARG A 953 -42.86 50.79 -43.57
CA ARG A 953 -42.95 52.03 -42.77
C ARG A 953 -44.31 52.75 -42.82
N PRO A 954 -44.91 53.09 -43.99
CA PRO A 954 -46.18 53.83 -44.03
C PRO A 954 -47.40 53.02 -43.58
N LEU A 955 -47.27 51.69 -43.46
CA LEU A 955 -48.28 50.83 -42.84
C LEU A 955 -48.05 50.74 -41.33
N LEU A 956 -46.80 50.52 -40.90
CA LEU A 956 -46.39 50.47 -39.48
C LEU A 956 -46.73 51.78 -38.73
N GLU A 957 -46.43 52.95 -39.30
CA GLU A 957 -46.79 54.26 -38.73
C GLU A 957 -48.32 54.43 -38.53
N ASN A 958 -49.12 53.85 -39.43
CA ASN A 958 -50.58 53.93 -39.37
C ASN A 958 -51.15 52.92 -38.34
N ILE A 959 -50.51 51.75 -38.15
CA ILE A 959 -50.84 50.79 -37.08
C ILE A 959 -50.51 51.38 -35.71
N GLU A 960 -49.31 51.94 -35.54
CA GLU A 960 -48.85 52.58 -34.30
C GLU A 960 -49.73 53.80 -33.92
N LYS A 961 -50.22 54.53 -34.94
CA LYS A 961 -51.24 55.59 -34.80
C LYS A 961 -52.63 55.05 -34.44
N TRP A 962 -53.04 53.86 -34.89
CA TRP A 962 -54.25 53.21 -34.39
C TRP A 962 -54.08 52.79 -32.93
N GLU A 963 -52.98 52.11 -32.57
CA GLU A 963 -52.70 51.68 -31.18
C GLU A 963 -52.69 52.88 -30.22
N ARG A 964 -52.05 54.00 -30.60
CA ARG A 964 -52.09 55.25 -29.81
C ARG A 964 -53.50 55.81 -29.62
N ASN A 965 -54.37 55.73 -30.62
CA ASN A 965 -55.76 56.16 -30.50
C ASN A 965 -56.63 55.15 -29.71
N TRP A 966 -56.32 53.86 -29.80
CA TRP A 966 -56.99 52.79 -29.08
C TRP A 966 -56.70 52.86 -27.57
N ALA A 967 -55.42 53.02 -27.20
CA ALA A 967 -55.02 53.27 -25.83
C ALA A 967 -55.68 54.54 -25.26
N LEU A 968 -55.71 55.63 -26.04
CA LEU A 968 -56.38 56.89 -25.65
C LEU A 968 -57.91 56.72 -25.49
N PHE A 969 -58.55 55.90 -26.32
CA PHE A 969 -59.96 55.54 -26.18
C PHE A 969 -60.23 54.75 -24.90
N GLN A 970 -59.45 53.71 -24.62
CA GLN A 970 -59.55 52.95 -23.36
C GLN A 970 -59.33 53.86 -22.13
N ASP A 971 -58.43 54.84 -22.23
CA ASP A 971 -58.16 55.82 -21.19
C ASP A 971 -59.36 56.75 -20.94
N PHE A 972 -60.03 57.22 -22.00
CA PHE A 972 -61.29 57.97 -21.91
C PHE A 972 -62.46 57.10 -21.39
N GLU A 973 -62.52 55.82 -21.75
CA GLU A 973 -63.53 54.89 -21.23
C GLU A 973 -63.37 54.61 -19.73
N ARG A 974 -62.13 54.45 -19.25
CA ARG A 974 -61.81 54.34 -17.82
C ARG A 974 -62.15 55.63 -17.07
N LYS A 975 -61.74 56.80 -17.60
CA LYS A 975 -62.06 58.12 -17.02
C LYS A 975 -63.56 58.40 -16.98
N ALA A 976 -64.33 57.92 -17.97
CA ALA A 976 -65.79 58.04 -17.99
C ALA A 976 -66.52 57.10 -17.02
N ALA A 977 -65.86 56.06 -16.49
CA ALA A 977 -66.46 55.07 -15.60
C ALA A 977 -66.36 55.43 -14.09
N ASP A 978 -65.49 56.38 -13.73
CA ASP A 978 -65.21 56.81 -12.35
C ASP A 978 -66.43 57.47 -11.66
N PRO A 979 -66.90 56.97 -10.50
CA PRO A 979 -67.93 57.61 -9.70
C PRO A 979 -67.63 59.05 -9.25
N ASN A 980 -66.35 59.39 -9.02
CA ASN A 980 -65.93 60.70 -8.51
C ASN A 980 -65.87 61.78 -9.60
N ARG A 981 -66.05 61.42 -10.87
CA ARG A 981 -65.91 62.27 -12.07
C ARG A 981 -66.64 63.62 -12.01
N PHE A 982 -67.77 63.71 -11.31
CA PHE A 982 -68.57 64.94 -11.21
C PHE A 982 -68.09 65.95 -10.14
N SER A 983 -67.11 65.59 -9.31
CA SER A 983 -66.56 66.48 -8.27
C SER A 983 -65.79 67.68 -8.84
N ASN A 984 -65.10 67.49 -9.98
CA ASN A 984 -64.30 68.52 -10.64
C ASN A 984 -65.18 69.44 -11.51
N ARG A 985 -65.78 70.46 -10.89
CA ARG A 985 -66.70 71.40 -11.53
C ARG A 985 -66.00 72.42 -12.43
N GLY A 986 -65.65 72.00 -13.65
CA GLY A 986 -65.09 72.86 -14.70
C GLY A 986 -65.33 72.32 -16.11
N GLY A 987 -65.11 73.15 -17.14
CA GLY A 987 -65.41 72.83 -18.55
C GLY A 987 -64.62 71.65 -19.16
N ALA A 988 -63.67 71.07 -18.43
CA ALA A 988 -62.89 69.93 -18.84
C ALA A 988 -63.75 68.70 -19.20
N LEU A 989 -64.82 68.42 -18.45
CA LEU A 989 -65.73 67.28 -18.72
C LEU A 989 -66.42 67.37 -20.09
N LEU A 990 -66.73 68.58 -20.56
CA LEU A 990 -67.30 68.80 -21.89
C LEU A 990 -66.25 68.62 -22.98
N LYS A 991 -65.00 69.06 -22.73
CA LYS A 991 -63.87 68.81 -23.63
C LYS A 991 -63.55 67.32 -23.74
N GLU A 992 -63.43 66.63 -22.62
CA GLU A 992 -63.23 65.17 -22.53
C GLU A 992 -64.33 64.42 -23.31
N SER A 993 -65.60 64.76 -23.10
CA SER A 993 -66.70 64.13 -23.84
C SER A 993 -66.64 64.41 -25.34
N LYS A 994 -66.24 65.63 -25.74
CA LYS A 994 -66.07 66.01 -27.16
C LYS A 994 -64.88 65.31 -27.80
N ASP A 995 -63.79 65.12 -27.06
CA ASP A 995 -62.56 64.49 -27.55
C ASP A 995 -62.68 62.96 -27.58
N ARG A 996 -63.34 62.32 -26.59
CA ARG A 996 -63.80 60.92 -26.66
C ARG A 996 -64.67 60.68 -27.90
N ALA A 997 -65.63 61.58 -28.16
CA ALA A 997 -66.50 61.50 -29.35
C ALA A 997 -65.76 61.79 -30.69
N LYS A 998 -64.57 62.40 -30.67
CA LYS A 998 -63.69 62.44 -31.85
C LYS A 998 -63.00 61.10 -32.04
N VAL A 999 -62.33 60.57 -31.01
CA VAL A 999 -61.57 59.31 -31.09
C VAL A 999 -62.49 58.14 -31.48
N GLN A 1000 -63.69 58.06 -30.89
CA GLN A 1000 -64.71 57.06 -31.23
C GLN A 1000 -65.23 57.17 -32.68
N LYS A 1001 -65.08 58.33 -33.33
CA LYS A 1001 -65.38 58.54 -34.76
C LYS A 1001 -64.16 58.44 -35.68
N LEU A 1002 -62.97 58.30 -35.11
CA LEU A 1002 -61.69 58.29 -35.81
C LEU A 1002 -61.08 56.88 -35.83
N LEU A 1003 -61.30 56.07 -34.79
CA LEU A 1003 -60.91 54.65 -34.76
C LEU A 1003 -61.48 53.86 -35.95
N PRO A 1004 -62.79 53.84 -36.25
CA PRO A 1004 -63.31 53.13 -37.42
C PRO A 1004 -62.74 53.63 -38.76
N LYS A 1005 -62.33 54.90 -38.84
CA LYS A 1005 -61.71 55.47 -40.05
C LYS A 1005 -60.25 55.06 -40.21
N LEU A 1006 -59.53 54.90 -39.09
CA LEU A 1006 -58.19 54.32 -39.12
C LEU A 1006 -58.26 52.81 -39.41
N GLU A 1007 -59.27 52.11 -38.91
CA GLU A 1007 -59.50 50.68 -39.18
C GLU A 1007 -59.81 50.43 -40.67
N GLU A 1008 -60.58 51.31 -41.31
CA GLU A 1008 -60.91 51.20 -42.74
C GLU A 1008 -59.74 51.63 -43.66
N ASP A 1009 -58.96 52.67 -43.29
CA ASP A 1009 -57.70 53.04 -43.96
C ASP A 1009 -56.62 51.95 -43.79
N LEU A 1010 -56.52 51.34 -42.61
CA LEU A 1010 -55.63 50.19 -42.35
C LEU A 1010 -56.05 48.97 -43.17
N LYS A 1011 -57.33 48.59 -43.15
CA LYS A 1011 -57.84 47.46 -43.93
C LYS A 1011 -57.50 47.63 -45.42
N CYS A 1012 -57.78 48.80 -45.98
CA CYS A 1012 -57.48 49.11 -47.39
C CYS A 1012 -55.96 49.00 -47.69
N ARG A 1013 -55.10 49.47 -46.79
CA ARG A 1013 -53.64 49.39 -46.96
C ARG A 1013 -53.07 47.98 -46.79
N VAL A 1014 -53.57 47.20 -45.84
CA VAL A 1014 -53.22 45.78 -45.69
C VAL A 1014 -53.64 45.01 -46.93
N GLU A 1015 -54.89 45.17 -47.38
CA GLU A 1015 -55.38 44.55 -48.62
C GLU A 1015 -54.65 45.01 -49.89
N THR A 1016 -53.92 46.13 -49.85
CA THR A 1016 -53.05 46.58 -50.95
C THR A 1016 -51.66 45.96 -50.82
N TRP A 1017 -51.05 46.05 -49.63
CA TRP A 1017 -49.74 45.45 -49.33
C TRP A 1017 -49.70 43.94 -49.57
N GLU A 1018 -50.76 43.20 -49.19
CA GLU A 1018 -50.83 41.74 -49.39
C GLU A 1018 -50.95 41.37 -50.88
N LYS A 1019 -51.48 42.26 -51.73
CA LYS A 1019 -51.48 42.10 -53.20
C LYS A 1019 -50.11 42.44 -53.79
N ASP A 1020 -49.49 43.52 -53.33
CA ASP A 1020 -48.22 44.03 -53.86
C ASP A 1020 -47.01 43.20 -53.42
N GLN A 1021 -47.08 42.49 -52.27
CA GLN A 1021 -46.00 41.66 -51.73
C GLN A 1021 -46.30 40.15 -51.73
N GLY A 1022 -47.47 39.73 -52.22
CA GLY A 1022 -47.85 38.31 -52.38
C GLY A 1022 -47.84 37.46 -51.10
N SER A 1023 -47.82 38.11 -49.93
CA SER A 1023 -47.67 37.50 -48.61
C SER A 1023 -48.59 38.20 -47.61
N GLN A 1024 -48.78 37.63 -46.41
CA GLN A 1024 -49.74 38.12 -45.42
C GLN A 1024 -49.07 39.09 -44.42
N PHE A 1025 -49.74 40.18 -44.03
CA PHE A 1025 -49.15 41.13 -43.08
C PHE A 1025 -49.40 40.71 -41.62
N LEU A 1026 -48.37 40.10 -41.02
CA LEU A 1026 -48.41 39.59 -39.65
C LEU A 1026 -47.80 40.58 -38.66
N MET A 1027 -48.58 40.96 -37.65
CA MET A 1027 -48.16 41.71 -36.46
C MET A 1027 -48.01 40.73 -35.30
N ARG A 1028 -46.79 40.54 -34.80
CA ARG A 1028 -46.49 39.61 -33.69
C ARG A 1028 -46.98 38.15 -33.90
N GLY A 1029 -47.26 37.75 -35.13
CA GLY A 1029 -47.81 36.44 -35.51
C GLY A 1029 -49.30 36.44 -35.88
N GLU A 1030 -50.08 37.46 -35.51
CA GLU A 1030 -51.52 37.56 -35.85
C GLU A 1030 -51.75 38.56 -37.00
N ARG A 1031 -52.85 38.41 -37.76
CA ARG A 1031 -53.20 39.42 -38.78
C ARG A 1031 -53.72 40.70 -38.11
N VAL A 1032 -53.36 41.87 -38.67
CA VAL A 1032 -53.72 43.20 -38.12
C VAL A 1032 -55.21 43.31 -37.78
N MET A 1033 -56.09 42.91 -38.69
CA MET A 1033 -57.53 43.07 -38.52
C MET A 1033 -58.13 42.07 -37.51
N GLU A 1034 -57.49 40.93 -37.28
CA GLU A 1034 -57.89 39.94 -36.27
C GLU A 1034 -57.48 40.44 -34.87
N TYR A 1035 -56.26 40.96 -34.73
CA TYR A 1035 -55.79 41.64 -33.51
C TYR A 1035 -56.69 42.82 -33.11
N ILE A 1036 -57.04 43.69 -34.07
CA ILE A 1036 -57.99 44.81 -33.86
C ILE A 1036 -59.37 44.29 -33.40
N SER A 1037 -59.89 43.24 -34.04
CA SER A 1037 -61.20 42.67 -33.70
C SER A 1037 -61.23 42.07 -32.29
N LYS A 1038 -60.19 41.31 -31.95
CA LYS A 1038 -59.92 40.70 -30.64
C LYS A 1038 -59.84 41.75 -29.53
N GLN A 1039 -59.13 42.86 -29.76
CA GLN A 1039 -59.11 44.01 -28.86
C GLN A 1039 -60.50 44.62 -28.61
N TRP A 1040 -61.33 44.78 -29.65
CA TRP A 1040 -62.71 45.22 -29.50
C TRP A 1040 -63.60 44.21 -28.75
N GLU A 1041 -63.35 42.90 -28.86
CA GLU A 1041 -64.06 41.86 -28.09
C GLU A 1041 -63.68 41.85 -26.60
N GLU A 1042 -62.39 41.94 -26.27
CA GLU A 1042 -61.90 42.06 -24.90
C GLU A 1042 -62.53 43.26 -24.18
N HIS A 1043 -62.54 44.44 -24.82
CA HIS A 1043 -63.15 45.65 -24.28
C HIS A 1043 -64.67 45.50 -24.07
N ARG A 1044 -65.40 44.85 -25.01
CA ARG A 1044 -66.84 44.55 -24.86
C ARG A 1044 -67.09 43.62 -23.66
N SER A 1045 -66.33 42.53 -23.56
CA SER A 1045 -66.38 41.58 -22.44
C SER A 1045 -66.11 42.25 -21.08
N GLN A 1046 -65.17 43.19 -21.03
CA GLN A 1046 -64.87 43.98 -19.83
C GLN A 1046 -66.05 44.90 -19.43
N LYS A 1047 -66.69 45.58 -20.39
CA LYS A 1047 -67.87 46.43 -20.13
C LYS A 1047 -69.08 45.64 -19.64
N ASP A 1048 -69.33 44.44 -20.16
CA ASP A 1048 -70.45 43.61 -19.67
C ASP A 1048 -70.15 43.03 -18.27
N LYS A 1049 -68.89 42.76 -17.92
CA LYS A 1049 -68.50 42.45 -16.52
C LYS A 1049 -68.76 43.64 -15.58
N GLU A 1050 -68.30 44.85 -15.93
CA GLU A 1050 -68.58 46.07 -15.14
C GLU A 1050 -70.10 46.32 -14.93
N LYS A 1051 -70.91 46.02 -15.96
CA LYS A 1051 -72.37 46.15 -15.93
C LYS A 1051 -73.02 45.14 -15.00
N ASN A 1052 -72.58 43.88 -15.01
CA ASN A 1052 -73.05 42.86 -14.09
C ASN A 1052 -72.67 43.17 -12.63
N ASP A 1053 -71.45 43.66 -12.39
CA ASP A 1053 -70.98 44.10 -11.08
C ASP A 1053 -71.75 45.32 -10.52
N ARG A 1054 -72.33 46.15 -11.40
CA ARG A 1054 -73.24 47.25 -11.00
C ARG A 1054 -74.65 46.76 -10.69
N ILE A 1055 -75.06 45.60 -11.21
CA ILE A 1055 -76.37 44.99 -10.93
C ILE A 1055 -76.33 44.23 -9.60
N SER A 1056 -75.30 43.43 -9.34
CA SER A 1056 -75.13 42.70 -8.07
C SER A 1056 -75.09 43.66 -6.87
N LYS A 1057 -74.23 44.68 -6.90
CA LYS A 1057 -74.11 45.72 -5.85
C LYS A 1057 -75.39 46.53 -5.61
N LYS A 1058 -76.39 46.44 -6.48
CA LYS A 1058 -77.70 47.08 -6.29
C LYS A 1058 -78.69 46.19 -5.51
N ALA A 1059 -78.53 44.87 -5.57
CA ALA A 1059 -79.36 43.91 -4.83
C ALA A 1059 -79.06 43.92 -3.32
N ASP A 1060 -77.79 44.08 -2.92
CA ASP A 1060 -77.34 44.01 -1.52
C ASP A 1060 -77.85 45.15 -0.60
N SER A 1061 -78.57 46.13 -1.15
CA SER A 1061 -78.89 47.39 -0.45
C SER A 1061 -80.26 47.43 0.25
N THR A 1062 -81.07 46.37 0.20
CA THR A 1062 -82.46 46.38 0.69
C THR A 1062 -82.69 45.56 1.98
N GLN A 1063 -82.16 46.03 3.11
CA GLN A 1063 -82.60 45.59 4.45
C GLN A 1063 -82.24 46.62 5.54
N PHE A 1064 -83.24 47.26 6.18
CA PHE A 1064 -83.45 47.40 7.65
C PHE A 1064 -84.69 48.28 7.96
N LYS A 1065 -85.10 48.38 9.24
CA LYS A 1065 -86.48 48.74 9.65
C LYS A 1065 -86.64 50.14 10.30
N THR A 1066 -87.85 50.68 10.22
CA THR A 1066 -88.36 51.86 10.95
C THR A 1066 -88.54 51.62 12.47
N PRO A 1067 -88.67 52.69 13.29
CA PRO A 1067 -90.01 52.93 13.86
C PRO A 1067 -90.48 54.41 13.94
N SER A 1068 -91.80 54.55 13.95
CA SER A 1068 -92.65 55.76 13.91
C SER A 1068 -92.49 56.80 15.04
N LYS A 1069 -92.62 58.10 14.70
CA LYS A 1069 -93.74 58.97 15.16
C LYS A 1069 -93.98 60.20 14.25
N ARG A 1070 -95.20 60.76 14.33
CA ARG A 1070 -95.76 61.96 13.64
C ARG A 1070 -96.05 63.07 14.69
N PRO A 1071 -96.50 64.33 14.39
CA PRO A 1071 -97.08 64.84 13.12
C PRO A 1071 -96.72 66.30 12.66
N HIS A 1072 -97.10 66.62 11.40
CA HIS A 1072 -97.47 67.94 10.81
C HIS A 1072 -96.47 69.14 10.72
N GLY A 1073 -96.74 70.05 9.76
CA GLY A 1073 -95.93 71.24 9.39
C GLY A 1073 -94.87 70.93 8.32
N ALA A 1074 -94.86 71.37 7.04
CA ALA A 1074 -95.37 72.54 6.29
C ALA A 1074 -94.33 73.68 6.08
N ALA A 1075 -93.95 73.86 4.81
CA ALA A 1075 -93.37 75.05 4.15
C ALA A 1075 -91.92 75.56 4.45
N ASN A 1076 -91.13 75.59 3.36
CA ASN A 1076 -90.28 76.70 2.86
C ASN A 1076 -88.86 77.07 3.40
N SER A 1077 -88.05 77.48 2.41
CA SER A 1077 -86.99 78.52 2.41
C SER A 1077 -85.73 78.42 3.30
N SER A 1078 -84.63 77.95 2.68
CA SER A 1078 -83.33 78.65 2.46
C SER A 1078 -82.81 79.75 3.42
N VAL A 1079 -81.50 79.69 3.78
CA VAL A 1079 -80.43 80.70 3.45
C VAL A 1079 -79.07 80.38 4.15
N THR A 1080 -77.94 80.74 3.50
CA THR A 1080 -76.50 80.68 3.92
C THR A 1080 -76.07 81.90 4.78
N PRO A 1081 -74.81 82.11 5.32
CA PRO A 1081 -73.46 81.59 5.00
C PRO A 1081 -72.63 81.20 6.29
N SER A 1082 -71.32 81.41 6.58
CA SER A 1082 -70.14 82.06 5.92
C SER A 1082 -68.75 81.65 6.50
N LYS A 1083 -67.72 81.76 5.65
CA LYS A 1083 -66.26 82.05 5.84
C LYS A 1083 -65.64 82.26 7.26
N ILE A 1084 -64.40 81.77 7.46
CA ILE A 1084 -63.20 82.54 7.92
C ILE A 1084 -61.87 81.75 7.63
N ARG A 1085 -60.67 82.24 8.04
CA ARG A 1085 -59.49 82.38 7.15
C ARG A 1085 -58.10 82.41 7.86
N LYS A 1086 -57.07 81.71 7.31
CA LYS A 1086 -55.57 81.87 7.49
C LYS A 1086 -54.97 81.55 8.90
N THR A 1087 -54.00 80.63 9.10
CA THR A 1087 -52.51 80.56 8.79
C THR A 1087 -51.63 81.58 9.55
N PRO A 1088 -50.32 81.34 9.87
CA PRO A 1088 -49.43 80.18 9.57
C PRO A 1088 -48.54 79.66 10.73
N ASN A 1089 -47.73 78.58 10.52
CA ASN A 1089 -46.26 78.62 10.68
C ASN A 1089 -45.54 77.35 10.15
N GLN A 1090 -44.20 77.42 10.04
CA GLN A 1090 -43.23 76.47 9.44
C GLN A 1090 -42.20 75.97 10.50
N PRO A 1091 -41.14 75.17 10.21
CA PRO A 1091 -40.71 74.53 8.95
C PRO A 1091 -40.33 73.02 9.03
N SER A 1092 -40.36 72.32 7.87
CA SER A 1092 -39.32 71.38 7.34
C SER A 1092 -39.89 70.62 6.12
N LEU A 1093 -39.03 70.08 5.24
CA LEU A 1093 -39.44 69.66 3.89
C LEU A 1093 -38.56 68.55 3.28
N ARG A 1094 -39.13 67.84 2.29
CA ARG A 1094 -38.68 66.61 1.57
C ARG A 1094 -39.02 65.30 2.31
N SER A 1095 -39.93 64.43 1.86
CA SER A 1095 -40.12 63.74 0.54
C SER A 1095 -39.09 62.61 0.33
N THR A 1096 -39.42 61.38 -0.08
CA THR A 1096 -40.70 60.76 -0.54
C THR A 1096 -40.49 59.23 -0.55
N THR A 1097 -41.37 58.36 -0.05
CA THR A 1097 -42.60 57.85 -0.68
C THR A 1097 -43.18 56.74 0.22
N LEU A 1098 -44.46 56.36 0.06
CA LEU A 1098 -44.96 55.05 0.51
C LEU A 1098 -46.23 54.65 -0.26
N SER A 1099 -46.38 53.34 -0.51
CA SER A 1099 -47.50 52.65 -1.15
C SER A 1099 -47.80 52.99 -2.63
N SER A 1100 -47.68 51.96 -3.47
CA SER A 1100 -48.70 51.65 -4.48
C SER A 1100 -48.81 50.12 -4.67
N THR A 1101 -50.06 49.65 -4.76
CA THR A 1101 -50.52 48.41 -5.41
C THR A 1101 -49.67 47.13 -5.30
N SER A 1102 -50.13 46.20 -4.46
CA SER A 1102 -49.90 44.76 -4.61
C SER A 1102 -51.04 44.11 -5.41
N SER A 1103 -50.71 43.50 -6.56
CA SER A 1103 -51.55 42.57 -7.34
C SER A 1103 -50.72 42.02 -8.51
N SER A 1104 -50.78 40.73 -8.90
CA SER A 1104 -51.51 39.59 -8.31
C SER A 1104 -51.07 38.28 -8.99
N VAL A 1105 -51.00 37.19 -8.22
CA VAL A 1105 -51.38 35.85 -8.72
C VAL A 1105 -52.39 35.29 -7.73
N SER A 1106 -53.58 34.93 -8.21
CA SER A 1106 -54.71 34.57 -7.36
C SER A 1106 -54.70 33.07 -7.00
N SER A 1107 -54.92 32.76 -5.73
CA SER A 1107 -55.33 31.44 -5.27
C SER A 1107 -56.80 31.48 -4.81
N THR A 1108 -57.60 30.54 -5.28
CA THR A 1108 -59.03 30.33 -4.94
C THR A 1108 -59.38 28.86 -5.24
N PHE A 1109 -60.31 28.18 -4.57
CA PHE A 1109 -61.20 28.58 -3.46
C PHE A 1109 -61.34 27.42 -2.43
N LEU A 1110 -61.88 27.72 -1.25
CA LEU A 1110 -62.24 26.78 -0.18
C LEU A 1110 -63.66 26.22 -0.34
N CYS A 1111 -63.95 25.05 0.25
CA CYS A 1111 -64.92 24.94 1.36
C CYS A 1111 -65.05 23.51 1.96
N VAL A 1112 -65.59 23.45 3.19
CA VAL A 1112 -65.92 22.23 3.96
C VAL A 1112 -67.37 22.37 4.47
N PRO A 1113 -68.11 21.27 4.72
CA PRO A 1113 -68.39 20.82 6.11
C PRO A 1113 -68.44 19.26 6.23
N GLY A 1114 -68.55 18.59 7.39
CA GLY A 1114 -68.79 18.97 8.79
C GLY A 1114 -68.63 17.76 9.76
N LYS A 1115 -69.31 17.74 10.91
CA LYS A 1115 -69.28 16.67 11.98
C LYS A 1115 -70.72 16.33 12.44
N PRO A 1116 -70.94 15.45 13.45
CA PRO A 1116 -70.72 13.98 13.61
C PRO A 1116 -72.13 13.30 13.81
N PRO A 1117 -72.43 12.29 14.68
CA PRO A 1117 -71.70 11.16 15.31
C PRO A 1117 -72.42 9.77 15.08
N LEU A 1118 -72.16 8.75 15.94
CA LEU A 1118 -72.91 7.46 16.11
C LEU A 1118 -72.76 6.41 14.97
N SER A 1119 -72.91 5.08 15.14
CA SER A 1119 -72.85 4.19 16.33
C SER A 1119 -72.76 2.68 15.96
N ALA A 1120 -72.11 1.87 16.82
CA ALA A 1120 -72.43 0.47 17.17
C ALA A 1120 -72.21 -0.76 16.23
N LYS A 1121 -71.47 -1.75 16.81
CA LYS A 1121 -71.78 -3.22 16.93
C LYS A 1121 -71.61 -4.12 15.69
N GLN A 1122 -71.38 -5.45 15.79
CA GLN A 1122 -71.21 -6.43 16.92
C GLN A 1122 -70.24 -7.55 16.40
N ARG A 1123 -69.32 -8.24 17.12
CA ARG A 1123 -69.25 -8.95 18.44
C ARG A 1123 -69.26 -10.48 18.27
N VAL A 1124 -68.70 -11.18 19.28
CA VAL A 1124 -68.67 -12.64 19.61
C VAL A 1124 -67.34 -13.27 19.16
N LYS A 1125 -66.56 -14.02 19.97
CA LYS A 1125 -66.60 -14.51 21.38
C LYS A 1125 -65.20 -14.19 22.02
N THR A 1126 -64.82 -14.16 23.30
CA THR A 1126 -65.22 -14.73 24.62
C THR A 1126 -65.04 -16.25 24.79
N PHE A 1127 -64.39 -16.79 25.84
CA PHE A 1127 -63.65 -16.20 26.98
C PHE A 1127 -62.37 -17.07 27.27
N GLU A 1128 -61.86 -17.51 28.44
CA GLU A 1128 -62.24 -17.55 29.88
C GLU A 1128 -61.00 -17.87 30.78
N THR A 1129 -60.91 -17.27 31.98
CA THR A 1129 -60.33 -17.73 33.30
C THR A 1129 -59.07 -18.63 33.44
N SER A 1130 -58.26 -18.58 34.52
CA SER A 1130 -58.24 -17.76 35.76
C SER A 1130 -56.86 -17.73 36.47
N SER A 1131 -56.74 -16.84 37.47
CA SER A 1131 -55.80 -16.78 38.62
C SER A 1131 -55.44 -18.14 39.28
N ALA A 1132 -54.37 -18.32 40.07
CA ALA A 1132 -54.00 -17.47 41.23
C ALA A 1132 -52.57 -17.63 41.82
N THR A 1133 -52.30 -16.86 42.87
CA THR A 1133 -51.05 -16.63 43.62
C THR A 1133 -50.74 -17.67 44.71
N ARG A 1134 -49.45 -18.05 44.91
CA ARG A 1134 -48.72 -17.98 46.21
C ARG A 1134 -47.29 -18.59 46.23
N THR A 1135 -46.34 -17.82 46.79
CA THR A 1135 -45.21 -18.12 47.73
C THR A 1135 -44.31 -19.40 47.64
N PRO A 1136 -43.09 -19.40 48.23
CA PRO A 1136 -42.01 -20.34 47.91
C PRO A 1136 -41.62 -21.34 49.04
N LEU A 1137 -40.71 -22.28 48.72
CA LEU A 1137 -39.57 -22.84 49.51
C LEU A 1137 -39.37 -24.37 49.38
N GLN A 1138 -38.10 -24.73 49.10
CA GLN A 1138 -37.28 -25.78 49.73
C GLN A 1138 -37.38 -27.28 49.30
N GLU A 1139 -36.18 -27.83 49.09
CA GLU A 1139 -35.66 -29.22 49.11
C GLU A 1139 -36.58 -30.46 48.92
N PHE A 1140 -36.18 -31.36 48.02
CA PHE A 1140 -35.57 -32.64 48.45
C PHE A 1140 -34.72 -33.33 47.35
N ASN A 1141 -33.86 -34.28 47.74
CA ASN A 1141 -33.04 -35.12 46.85
C ASN A 1141 -33.82 -36.31 46.27
N SER A 1142 -33.36 -36.81 45.11
CA SER A 1142 -33.49 -38.24 44.75
C SER A 1142 -32.45 -38.63 43.69
N ASP A 1143 -31.72 -39.73 43.93
CA ASP A 1143 -30.67 -40.25 43.05
C ASP A 1143 -31.20 -40.89 41.75
N ASN A 1144 -30.38 -40.93 40.68
CA ASN A 1144 -29.74 -42.19 40.29
C ASN A 1144 -28.72 -42.11 39.12
N LYS A 1145 -27.75 -43.03 39.19
CA LYS A 1145 -26.92 -43.61 38.12
C LYS A 1145 -26.06 -42.70 37.22
N LEU A 1146 -24.75 -42.81 37.46
CA LEU A 1146 -23.74 -42.84 36.39
C LEU A 1146 -24.09 -43.92 35.35
N THR A 1147 -23.79 -43.65 34.09
CA THR A 1147 -23.45 -44.67 33.08
C THR A 1147 -22.08 -44.32 32.50
N SER A 1148 -21.13 -45.24 32.58
CA SER A 1148 -19.80 -45.11 31.97
C SER A 1148 -19.85 -45.36 30.47
N ILE A 1149 -19.10 -44.57 29.69
CA ILE A 1149 -18.78 -44.86 28.30
C ILE A 1149 -17.26 -45.07 28.23
N THR A 1150 -16.85 -46.09 27.47
CA THR A 1150 -15.54 -46.74 27.59
C THR A 1150 -14.53 -46.19 26.56
N TYR A 1151 -13.24 -46.50 26.77
CA TYR A 1151 -12.10 -46.01 25.99
C TYR A 1151 -11.97 -46.65 24.57
N SER A 1152 -13.08 -47.06 23.95
CA SER A 1152 -13.12 -47.81 22.69
C SER A 1152 -13.31 -46.94 21.45
N ASP A 1153 -13.90 -45.76 21.58
CA ASP A 1153 -14.50 -45.04 20.45
C ASP A 1153 -13.53 -44.02 19.79
N PHE A 1154 -12.23 -44.27 19.90
CA PHE A 1154 -11.14 -43.44 19.35
C PHE A 1154 -10.15 -44.25 18.50
N THR A 1155 -10.63 -44.75 17.35
CA THR A 1155 -9.79 -45.25 16.23
C THR A 1155 -10.35 -44.78 14.89
#